data_AF-A0A972LUD2-F1
#
_entry.id   AF-A0A972LUD2-F1
#
_cell.length_a   1.000
_cell.length_b   1.000
_cell.length_c   1.000
_cell.angle_alpha   90.00
_cell.angle_beta   90.00
_cell.angle_gamma   90.00
#
_symmetry.space_group_name_H-M   'P 1'
#
loop_
_entity.id
_entity.type
_entity.pdbx_description
1 polymer ?
#
loop_
_entity_poly.entity_id
_entity_poly.type
_entity_poly.pdbx_seq_one_letter_code
_entity_poly.pdbx_strand_id
1 'polypeptide(L)'
;MLTLSLVLWSPIARAQESKEVDLPPQTKSLSESSPLSSPGPSPSPSPENGGSGLKAAAKPWETQEAVRPAAPDVYLLPDASGKLRKVLGFRYEDFFEAWQRDKGDTVVTPPRYVLDAWEITGDVSGTHARLRVEFEITVQATGWIDIPVQLPEFIVQQLTIDNSSESECLVFDKQRHGHVIWLSGQVGQKRKLVLQGLARLKLNGGSHSLELHLPRATTSQFALRVPDSSMRFESSPEVALTTVALDEDATEVRLLGQANPLRLSWTPAEKKTSNPTALFEVEGQTTIRLDRRRVLYEATLKINSLVESPLGQIQVRLPPAAKLNQGKMPNGYDIQEIGTVSNQDPRQVVEIRRSTPSQNPWEIRLTAESPFVLSSGSVEGFEVLNAFRQSGTVTLEIDDQLQAYFDLLGDIDQTLVQKTASASEGSTLLGQFRYARFPWQLVVYTSPRQKRVSVKPEYQLTFNSEEALLKIEYDYQFTGAKVFSLRINLQGWETTDTPVESGGLIDLNGDMETREGLLVLPLVDPEIQQLRLNLNLRKKIQLGENTLFLPEALEANAVDGELLVDSTEAIQVSPNLSEMTGLSVIAKTEGNSTDSADQDTAKEQGQLRLRTFLALPKFSAEVTQRQRQVVAAERTQVEIDQQTIRVRQRIDYQAKYQPVSQLSLSLPESLWLNDSLTVTLNGASLPFGLDTSLDPLLGEGSIVGDEAEVASEDEPQEQMRKQILVSLPRPMLSDIPIEISYELPMPKLVAEELSPVLLPLALPKDRVSGHKARVSAAPAVLVTVNQRAASDAWKIVPVEKAAESTAATSRTTFSIQTDEKLSFLSLHAQLDSIDKEQPATLERAWIQSWITTGQRQERAVFRFRTTHDTVFAQLPQALGNAEIEVLLDGTPWHYKVVADQRLAISLPTEKQRESHTLELRYQTAASLPSWGKLPSSLPRLECQHASAPIYWQLILPRGWQVATSPEQLLPDYWLGWKNYRWGRQPSRSQTDLEQITGAVSAMAPTPLSAQYVYRAFEMPTEIEVVVIRQVWLLLVGTLVAFGLGLLALKTSILRSGPFWLVVALALMVGIFSYPEVALLAIQVVFVGGVMTFATSVLRRVFVQDTSPSFSATNYPPPESSVEATELWQPQQRDKSPTPSETTVTLRTGGASS
;
A
#
# COMPACT_ATOMS: atom_id res chain seq x y z
N MET A 1 -11.48 24.23 -55.37
CA MET A 1 -10.48 24.77 -56.32
C MET A 1 -9.44 25.52 -55.50
N LEU A 2 -8.14 25.46 -55.78
CA LEU A 2 -7.44 24.78 -56.89
C LEU A 2 -6.18 24.09 -56.33
N THR A 3 -5.81 22.93 -56.88
CA THR A 3 -4.64 22.13 -56.48
C THR A 3 -3.36 22.62 -57.15
N LEU A 4 -2.22 22.49 -56.47
CA LEU A 4 -1.00 21.98 -57.11
C LEU A 4 -0.06 21.32 -56.08
N SER A 5 0.96 20.63 -56.57
CA SER A 5 1.91 19.81 -55.80
C SER A 5 3.35 20.11 -56.23
N LEU A 6 4.30 19.27 -55.78
CA LEU A 6 5.61 18.93 -56.38
C LEU A 6 6.91 19.57 -55.83
N VAL A 7 7.89 18.65 -55.74
CA VAL A 7 9.34 18.81 -55.96
C VAL A 7 10.20 19.54 -54.93
N LEU A 8 11.22 18.81 -54.45
CA LEU A 8 12.55 19.32 -54.15
C LEU A 8 13.54 18.74 -55.20
N TRP A 9 14.57 19.52 -55.55
CA TRP A 9 15.53 19.20 -56.61
C TRP A 9 16.97 19.29 -56.09
N SER A 10 17.87 18.51 -56.70
CA SER A 10 19.31 18.45 -56.42
C SER A 10 20.13 19.51 -57.18
N PRO A 11 21.41 19.71 -56.80
CA PRO A 11 22.48 19.92 -57.77
C PRO A 11 23.68 18.94 -57.64
N ILE A 12 24.64 19.01 -58.58
CA ILE A 12 25.54 17.92 -59.05
C ILE A 12 26.90 18.53 -59.50
N ALA A 13 28.11 17.95 -59.35
CA ALA A 13 28.60 16.75 -58.64
C ALA A 13 29.93 17.03 -57.86
N ARG A 14 31.16 16.52 -58.10
CA ARG A 14 31.81 15.65 -59.13
C ARG A 14 33.11 15.02 -58.54
N ALA A 15 33.78 14.14 -59.30
CA ALA A 15 35.00 13.32 -59.05
C ALA A 15 34.70 12.01 -58.26
N GLN A 16 34.84 10.80 -58.84
CA GLN A 16 36.03 10.03 -59.32
C GLN A 16 36.84 9.40 -58.16
N GLU A 17 37.19 8.09 -58.14
CA GLU A 17 37.04 7.02 -59.16
C GLU A 17 37.16 5.58 -58.55
N SER A 18 36.92 4.50 -59.35
CA SER A 18 37.05 3.03 -59.05
C SER A 18 36.02 2.41 -58.04
N LYS A 19 35.30 1.27 -58.22
CA LYS A 19 35.31 0.04 -59.09
C LYS A 19 36.46 -0.96 -58.81
N GLU A 20 36.33 -2.30 -58.76
CA GLU A 20 35.23 -3.28 -58.98
C GLU A 20 35.65 -4.67 -58.37
N VAL A 21 34.88 -5.35 -57.49
CA VAL A 21 33.99 -6.53 -57.71
C VAL A 21 34.52 -7.68 -58.61
N ASP A 22 34.66 -8.92 -58.08
CA ASP A 22 33.91 -10.15 -58.50
C ASP A 22 34.12 -11.39 -57.57
N LEU A 23 33.51 -12.57 -57.90
CA LEU A 23 33.24 -13.74 -57.01
C LEU A 23 33.99 -15.09 -57.30
N PRO A 24 33.37 -16.31 -57.47
CA PRO A 24 33.55 -17.51 -56.61
C PRO A 24 34.07 -18.79 -57.38
N PRO A 25 33.91 -20.10 -57.00
CA PRO A 25 33.25 -20.80 -55.86
C PRO A 25 33.88 -22.16 -55.32
N GLN A 26 33.11 -22.94 -54.53
CA GLN A 26 32.99 -24.45 -54.48
C GLN A 26 33.78 -25.43 -53.54
N THR A 27 33.05 -25.97 -52.53
CA THR A 27 32.81 -27.40 -52.12
C THR A 27 33.84 -28.41 -51.51
N LYS A 28 33.37 -29.07 -50.42
CA LYS A 28 33.44 -30.52 -50.03
C LYS A 28 34.67 -31.20 -49.33
N SER A 29 34.54 -31.37 -47.99
CA SER A 29 34.56 -32.63 -47.17
C SER A 29 35.47 -33.86 -47.49
N LEU A 30 36.24 -34.35 -46.49
CA LEU A 30 36.11 -35.68 -45.79
C LEU A 30 37.37 -36.10 -44.95
N SER A 31 37.17 -36.77 -43.80
CA SER A 31 37.98 -37.82 -43.06
C SER A 31 39.54 -37.73 -42.98
N GLU A 32 40.31 -38.37 -42.06
CA GLU A 32 40.14 -39.29 -40.91
C GLU A 32 41.43 -39.20 -40.03
N SER A 33 41.47 -39.43 -38.71
CA SER A 33 41.64 -40.76 -38.07
C SER A 33 42.13 -40.60 -36.60
N SER A 34 42.24 -41.68 -35.83
CA SER A 34 42.86 -41.75 -34.47
C SER A 34 43.75 -43.00 -34.35
N PRO A 35 44.51 -43.24 -33.25
CA PRO A 35 43.96 -44.11 -32.20
C PRO A 35 44.47 -43.91 -30.74
N LEU A 36 43.89 -44.72 -29.84
CA LEU A 36 44.03 -44.86 -28.37
C LEU A 36 45.40 -45.34 -27.85
N SER A 37 45.68 -45.12 -26.54
CA SER A 37 45.63 -46.21 -25.51
C SER A 37 46.03 -45.78 -24.07
N SER A 38 45.57 -46.57 -23.09
CA SER A 38 45.90 -46.53 -21.64
C SER A 38 45.80 -47.95 -21.06
N PRO A 39 46.47 -48.29 -19.93
CA PRO A 39 45.73 -48.46 -18.65
C PRO A 39 46.60 -48.26 -17.36
N GLY A 40 46.07 -48.61 -16.17
CA GLY A 40 46.82 -48.73 -14.90
C GLY A 40 46.12 -49.69 -13.90
N PRO A 41 46.73 -49.98 -12.72
CA PRO A 41 46.00 -50.56 -11.57
C PRO A 41 46.39 -50.02 -10.17
N SER A 42 45.64 -50.39 -9.12
CA SER A 42 45.88 -50.11 -7.67
C SER A 42 46.10 -51.40 -6.86
N PRO A 43 46.61 -51.37 -5.60
CA PRO A 43 45.72 -51.39 -4.41
C PRO A 43 46.28 -50.74 -3.10
N SER A 44 45.56 -50.86 -1.97
CA SER A 44 45.89 -50.33 -0.61
C SER A 44 46.28 -51.45 0.40
N PRO A 45 46.89 -51.15 1.59
CA PRO A 45 46.11 -50.91 2.84
C PRO A 45 46.76 -49.97 3.91
N SER A 46 46.17 -49.90 5.12
CA SER A 46 46.46 -49.05 6.32
C SER A 46 47.48 -49.69 7.32
N PRO A 47 47.77 -49.20 8.58
CA PRO A 47 47.21 -48.06 9.37
C PRO A 47 48.19 -47.24 10.29
N GLU A 48 47.61 -46.35 11.12
CA GLU A 48 48.01 -45.89 12.49
C GLU A 48 49.04 -44.75 12.80
N ASN A 49 48.68 -44.00 13.86
CA ASN A 49 49.45 -43.16 14.81
C ASN A 49 50.31 -41.94 14.37
N GLY A 50 49.86 -40.74 14.79
CA GLY A 50 50.38 -40.26 16.09
C GLY A 50 51.29 -39.01 16.20
N GLY A 51 50.89 -37.84 15.67
CA GLY A 51 51.04 -36.56 16.41
C GLY A 51 52.32 -35.70 16.30
N SER A 52 52.07 -34.38 16.14
CA SER A 52 52.98 -33.22 16.34
C SER A 52 54.03 -32.89 15.26
N GLY A 53 53.95 -31.65 14.73
CA GLY A 53 54.92 -31.06 13.81
C GLY A 53 54.32 -29.89 12.99
N LEU A 54 54.80 -28.66 13.19
CA LEU A 54 54.25 -27.47 12.51
C LEU A 54 54.77 -27.31 11.07
N LYS A 55 53.85 -27.07 10.11
CA LYS A 55 53.83 -25.89 9.20
C LYS A 55 52.86 -26.11 8.01
N ALA A 56 51.96 -25.16 7.83
CA ALA A 56 51.34 -24.86 6.53
C ALA A 56 51.52 -23.37 6.25
N ALA A 57 52.05 -23.01 5.08
CA ALA A 57 52.31 -21.62 4.72
C ALA A 57 51.08 -20.99 4.05
N ALA A 58 50.78 -19.75 4.40
CA ALA A 58 49.71 -19.01 3.75
C ALA A 58 50.05 -18.67 2.28
N LYS A 59 49.03 -18.67 1.42
CA LYS A 59 49.02 -17.96 0.14
C LYS A 59 47.88 -16.92 0.14
N PRO A 60 47.93 -15.91 -0.75
CA PRO A 60 47.34 -14.61 -0.43
C PRO A 60 45.82 -14.58 -0.41
N TRP A 61 45.33 -13.56 0.29
CA TRP A 61 43.98 -13.02 0.19
C TRP A 61 43.62 -12.72 -1.27
N GLU A 62 42.45 -13.18 -1.69
CA GLU A 62 41.82 -12.79 -2.96
C GLU A 62 40.81 -11.67 -2.67
N THR A 63 40.84 -10.61 -3.45
CA THR A 63 40.08 -9.38 -3.17
C THR A 63 38.57 -9.64 -3.27
N GLN A 64 37.85 -9.59 -2.16
CA GLN A 64 36.39 -9.55 -2.20
C GLN A 64 35.93 -8.23 -2.83
N GLU A 65 35.42 -8.30 -4.07
CA GLU A 65 34.72 -7.17 -4.67
C GLU A 65 33.47 -6.83 -3.84
N ALA A 66 33.23 -5.53 -3.64
CA ALA A 66 32.05 -5.06 -2.93
C ALA A 66 30.79 -5.45 -3.69
N VAL A 67 29.95 -6.30 -3.08
CA VAL A 67 28.66 -6.73 -3.63
C VAL A 67 27.77 -5.50 -3.81
N ARG A 68 27.62 -5.08 -5.07
CA ARG A 68 26.67 -4.02 -5.44
C ARG A 68 25.24 -4.55 -5.27
N PRO A 69 24.28 -3.73 -4.80
CA PRO A 69 22.89 -4.16 -4.74
C PRO A 69 22.42 -4.54 -6.14
N ALA A 70 21.84 -5.74 -6.26
CA ALA A 70 21.28 -6.21 -7.52
C ALA A 70 20.08 -5.32 -7.89
N ALA A 71 20.20 -4.61 -9.01
CA ALA A 71 19.05 -3.94 -9.60
C ALA A 71 18.01 -4.99 -10.03
N PRO A 72 16.69 -4.70 -9.97
CA PRO A 72 15.67 -5.66 -10.36
C PRO A 72 15.88 -6.15 -11.80
N ASP A 73 15.69 -7.44 -12.06
CA ASP A 73 15.91 -8.00 -13.39
C ASP A 73 15.05 -7.28 -14.45
N VAL A 74 15.74 -6.75 -15.46
CA VAL A 74 15.13 -5.97 -16.55
C VAL A 74 15.11 -6.78 -17.83
N TYR A 75 13.99 -7.43 -18.11
CA TYR A 75 13.80 -8.22 -19.31
C TYR A 75 13.44 -7.34 -20.51
N LEU A 76 13.82 -7.80 -21.71
CA LEU A 76 13.63 -7.08 -22.99
C LEU A 76 12.60 -7.82 -23.85
N LEU A 77 11.39 -7.28 -23.95
CA LEU A 77 10.29 -7.85 -24.73
C LEU A 77 10.03 -7.04 -26.01
N PRO A 78 9.89 -7.66 -27.19
CA PRO A 78 9.60 -6.94 -28.43
C PRO A 78 8.16 -6.41 -28.44
N ASP A 79 7.98 -5.15 -28.86
CA ASP A 79 6.66 -4.61 -29.18
C ASP A 79 6.15 -5.07 -30.56
N ALA A 80 4.95 -4.65 -30.95
CA ALA A 80 4.32 -5.03 -32.22
C ALA A 80 5.09 -4.61 -33.49
N SER A 81 6.17 -3.83 -33.38
CA SER A 81 7.12 -3.52 -34.47
C SER A 81 8.42 -4.34 -34.43
N GLY A 82 8.49 -5.34 -33.53
CA GLY A 82 9.70 -6.12 -33.25
C GLY A 82 10.72 -5.40 -32.35
N LYS A 83 10.38 -4.23 -31.82
CA LYS A 83 11.34 -3.37 -31.09
C LYS A 83 11.33 -3.67 -29.60
N LEU A 84 12.48 -4.11 -29.08
CA LEU A 84 12.66 -4.46 -27.67
C LEU A 84 12.39 -3.27 -26.72
N ARG A 85 11.56 -3.51 -25.69
CA ARG A 85 11.26 -2.59 -24.59
C ARG A 85 11.56 -3.26 -23.25
N LYS A 86 11.95 -2.45 -22.26
CA LYS A 86 12.33 -2.89 -20.91
C LYS A 86 11.10 -3.06 -20.02
N VAL A 87 11.00 -4.19 -19.34
CA VAL A 87 10.01 -4.49 -18.29
C VAL A 87 10.75 -5.01 -17.05
N LEU A 88 10.36 -4.57 -15.85
CA LEU A 88 10.96 -4.99 -14.59
C LEU A 88 10.20 -6.19 -14.01
N GLY A 89 10.92 -7.17 -13.45
CA GLY A 89 10.36 -8.15 -12.51
C GLY A 89 9.39 -9.19 -13.11
N PHE A 90 9.37 -9.37 -14.43
CA PHE A 90 8.57 -10.37 -15.14
C PHE A 90 9.47 -11.16 -16.09
N ARG A 91 9.62 -12.47 -15.88
CA ARG A 91 10.42 -13.33 -16.78
C ARG A 91 9.65 -13.59 -18.06
N TYR A 92 10.35 -14.04 -19.11
CA TYR A 92 9.71 -14.41 -20.38
C TYR A 92 8.70 -15.55 -20.18
N GLU A 93 9.05 -16.50 -19.30
CA GLU A 93 8.24 -17.65 -18.93
C GLU A 93 6.98 -17.22 -18.18
N ASP A 94 7.08 -16.30 -17.21
CA ASP A 94 5.92 -15.77 -16.47
C ASP A 94 4.97 -15.01 -17.40
N PHE A 95 5.52 -14.21 -18.33
CA PHE A 95 4.73 -13.53 -19.35
C PHE A 95 4.06 -14.51 -20.31
N PHE A 96 4.76 -15.58 -20.72
CA PHE A 96 4.21 -16.61 -21.60
C PHE A 96 3.12 -17.43 -20.90
N GLU A 97 3.28 -17.77 -19.63
CA GLU A 97 2.26 -18.45 -18.80
C GLU A 97 1.03 -17.56 -18.53
N ALA A 98 1.23 -16.26 -18.30
CA ALA A 98 0.13 -15.30 -18.16
C ALA A 98 -0.60 -15.11 -19.50
N TRP A 99 0.14 -14.96 -20.59
CA TRP A 99 -0.39 -14.84 -21.95
C TRP A 99 -1.09 -16.12 -22.41
N GLN A 100 -0.67 -17.31 -21.98
CA GLN A 100 -1.39 -18.56 -22.24
C GLN A 100 -2.70 -18.68 -21.44
N ARG A 101 -2.77 -18.13 -20.21
CA ARG A 101 -4.03 -18.07 -19.44
C ARG A 101 -5.00 -17.03 -20.01
N ASP A 102 -4.49 -15.87 -20.44
CA ASP A 102 -5.31 -14.77 -20.98
C ASP A 102 -5.68 -14.99 -22.47
N LYS A 103 -4.83 -15.69 -23.24
CA LYS A 103 -5.21 -16.41 -24.47
C LYS A 103 -5.82 -17.78 -24.20
N GLY A 104 -6.46 -17.93 -23.04
CA GLY A 104 -7.48 -18.95 -22.78
C GLY A 104 -8.75 -18.73 -23.59
N ASP A 105 -8.62 -18.39 -24.88
CA ASP A 105 -9.59 -18.82 -25.87
C ASP A 105 -9.81 -20.31 -25.62
N THR A 106 -11.06 -20.73 -25.40
CA THR A 106 -11.38 -22.15 -25.51
C THR A 106 -11.17 -22.54 -26.96
N VAL A 107 -9.95 -22.95 -27.29
CA VAL A 107 -9.63 -23.65 -28.53
C VAL A 107 -10.43 -24.95 -28.48
N VAL A 108 -11.64 -24.88 -29.00
CA VAL A 108 -12.52 -26.03 -29.26
C VAL A 108 -11.81 -26.88 -30.30
N THR A 109 -10.86 -27.66 -29.82
CA THR A 109 -10.14 -28.66 -30.60
C THR A 109 -11.22 -29.58 -31.15
N PRO A 110 -11.40 -29.67 -32.48
CA PRO A 110 -12.53 -30.39 -33.05
C PRO A 110 -12.51 -31.83 -32.51
N PRO A 111 -13.67 -32.35 -32.04
CA PRO A 111 -13.70 -33.59 -31.30
C PRO A 111 -13.16 -34.72 -32.18
N ARG A 112 -12.11 -35.41 -31.71
CA ARG A 112 -11.31 -36.37 -32.52
C ARG A 112 -12.14 -37.46 -33.20
N TYR A 113 -13.35 -37.70 -32.70
CA TYR A 113 -14.42 -38.44 -33.33
C TYR A 113 -15.75 -37.71 -33.07
N VAL A 114 -16.74 -37.94 -33.94
CA VAL A 114 -18.16 -37.70 -33.65
C VAL A 114 -18.86 -39.05 -33.69
N LEU A 115 -19.72 -39.29 -32.70
CA LEU A 115 -20.62 -40.45 -32.70
C LEU A 115 -21.93 -39.98 -33.35
N ASP A 116 -22.09 -40.34 -34.62
CA ASP A 116 -23.18 -39.87 -35.47
C ASP A 116 -24.51 -40.43 -34.96
N ALA A 117 -24.56 -41.75 -34.76
CA ALA A 117 -25.76 -42.47 -34.36
C ALA A 117 -25.45 -43.62 -33.41
N TRP A 118 -26.43 -44.01 -32.60
CA TRP A 118 -26.57 -45.40 -32.19
C TRP A 118 -27.98 -45.95 -32.43
N GLU A 119 -28.03 -47.21 -32.83
CA GLU A 119 -29.24 -48.02 -32.91
C GLU A 119 -29.07 -49.28 -32.05
N ILE A 120 -30.08 -49.60 -31.24
CA ILE A 120 -30.11 -50.79 -30.41
C ILE A 120 -31.35 -51.60 -30.74
N THR A 121 -31.16 -52.89 -31.03
CA THR A 121 -32.23 -53.86 -31.26
C THR A 121 -32.04 -55.06 -30.34
N GLY A 122 -33.12 -55.71 -29.91
CA GLY A 122 -32.98 -56.93 -29.11
C GLY A 122 -34.28 -57.56 -28.62
N ASP A 123 -34.12 -58.71 -27.97
CA ASP A 123 -35.20 -59.55 -27.46
C ASP A 123 -34.99 -59.85 -25.96
N VAL A 124 -36.08 -59.81 -25.19
CA VAL A 124 -36.08 -60.27 -23.79
C VAL A 124 -36.10 -61.80 -23.72
N SER A 125 -35.18 -62.38 -22.94
CA SER A 125 -35.06 -63.82 -22.74
C SER A 125 -34.78 -64.14 -21.27
N GLY A 126 -35.85 -64.38 -20.50
CA GLY A 126 -35.77 -64.61 -19.06
C GLY A 126 -35.21 -63.39 -18.33
N THR A 127 -34.14 -63.57 -17.56
CA THR A 127 -33.54 -62.50 -16.73
C THR A 127 -32.55 -61.58 -17.47
N HIS A 128 -32.46 -61.68 -18.80
CA HIS A 128 -31.54 -60.90 -19.62
C HIS A 128 -32.22 -60.44 -20.92
N ALA A 129 -31.78 -59.30 -21.46
CA ALA A 129 -32.06 -58.92 -22.84
C ALA A 129 -30.84 -59.26 -23.69
N ARG A 130 -31.05 -59.94 -24.83
CA ARG A 130 -30.02 -60.11 -25.85
C ARG A 130 -30.08 -58.90 -26.78
N LEU A 131 -29.02 -58.11 -26.81
CA LEU A 131 -28.97 -56.86 -27.56
C LEU A 131 -27.91 -56.92 -28.66
N ARG A 132 -28.26 -56.35 -29.81
CA ARG A 132 -27.34 -55.85 -30.83
C ARG A 132 -27.29 -54.32 -30.67
N VAL A 133 -26.12 -53.81 -30.31
CA VAL A 133 -25.83 -52.38 -30.23
C VAL A 133 -24.99 -52.00 -31.44
N GLU A 134 -25.44 -51.01 -32.21
CA GLU A 134 -24.79 -50.55 -33.42
C GLU A 134 -24.45 -49.05 -33.28
N PHE A 135 -23.20 -48.70 -33.52
CA PHE A 135 -22.68 -47.34 -33.44
C PHE A 135 -22.16 -46.89 -34.82
N GLU A 136 -22.53 -45.69 -35.25
CA GLU A 136 -21.93 -45.02 -36.41
C GLU A 136 -21.04 -43.88 -35.92
N ILE A 137 -19.78 -43.87 -36.37
CA ILE A 137 -18.73 -42.98 -35.87
C ILE A 137 -18.04 -42.31 -37.05
N THR A 138 -18.03 -40.99 -37.12
CA THR A 138 -17.16 -40.22 -38.04
C THR A 138 -15.87 -39.86 -37.32
N VAL A 139 -14.75 -40.40 -37.77
CA VAL A 139 -13.41 -40.04 -37.27
C VAL A 139 -13.02 -38.64 -37.76
N GLN A 140 -12.47 -37.79 -36.88
CA GLN A 140 -12.02 -36.43 -37.22
C GLN A 140 -10.53 -36.17 -36.92
N ALA A 141 -9.77 -37.18 -36.48
CA ALA A 141 -8.32 -37.10 -36.31
C ALA A 141 -7.63 -38.29 -37.01
N THR A 142 -6.36 -38.12 -37.41
CA THR A 142 -5.57 -39.19 -38.01
C THR A 142 -4.87 -40.03 -36.93
N GLY A 143 -4.85 -41.35 -37.09
CA GLY A 143 -4.17 -42.30 -36.20
C GLY A 143 -5.07 -42.82 -35.07
N TRP A 144 -4.44 -43.30 -33.99
CA TRP A 144 -5.12 -43.97 -32.88
C TRP A 144 -5.98 -43.03 -32.03
N ILE A 145 -7.23 -43.43 -31.80
CA ILE A 145 -8.24 -42.70 -31.01
C ILE A 145 -8.94 -43.70 -30.08
N ASP A 146 -9.07 -43.32 -28.81
CA ASP A 146 -9.92 -44.00 -27.83
C ASP A 146 -11.35 -43.43 -27.83
N ILE A 147 -12.34 -44.29 -27.99
CA ILE A 147 -13.75 -43.92 -28.07
C ILE A 147 -14.53 -44.66 -26.96
N PRO A 148 -14.94 -43.97 -25.88
CA PRO A 148 -15.71 -44.59 -24.80
C PRO A 148 -17.15 -44.87 -25.25
N VAL A 149 -17.52 -46.15 -25.31
CA VAL A 149 -18.89 -46.60 -25.64
C VAL A 149 -19.74 -46.89 -24.39
N GLN A 150 -19.21 -46.59 -23.19
CA GLN A 150 -19.95 -46.36 -21.93
C GLN A 150 -20.93 -47.45 -21.47
N LEU A 151 -20.67 -48.73 -21.78
CA LEU A 151 -21.57 -49.87 -21.50
C LEU A 151 -21.08 -50.77 -20.32
N PRO A 152 -21.11 -50.33 -19.04
CA PRO A 152 -20.52 -51.06 -17.90
C PRO A 152 -21.13 -52.43 -17.62
N GLU A 153 -22.47 -52.53 -17.60
CA GLU A 153 -23.20 -53.77 -17.24
C GLU A 153 -23.47 -54.68 -18.47
N PHE A 154 -22.90 -54.37 -19.64
CA PHE A 154 -23.12 -55.13 -20.87
C PHE A 154 -22.01 -56.17 -21.12
N ILE A 155 -22.41 -57.44 -21.17
CA ILE A 155 -21.52 -58.57 -21.46
C ILE A 155 -21.44 -58.72 -22.98
N VAL A 156 -20.41 -58.10 -23.57
CA VAL A 156 -20.10 -58.26 -25.01
C VAL A 156 -19.69 -59.70 -25.28
N GLN A 157 -20.40 -60.35 -26.20
CA GLN A 157 -20.15 -61.72 -26.67
C GLN A 157 -19.49 -61.73 -28.05
N GLN A 158 -19.79 -60.75 -28.89
CA GLN A 158 -19.18 -60.58 -30.21
C GLN A 158 -18.98 -59.09 -30.53
N LEU A 159 -17.86 -58.80 -31.18
CA LEU A 159 -17.47 -57.50 -31.72
C LEU A 159 -17.30 -57.63 -33.24
N THR A 160 -17.85 -56.68 -33.99
CA THR A 160 -17.58 -56.50 -35.42
C THR A 160 -17.32 -55.03 -35.70
N ILE A 161 -16.16 -54.71 -36.29
CA ILE A 161 -15.81 -53.37 -36.76
C ILE A 161 -15.73 -53.43 -38.28
N ASP A 162 -16.45 -52.56 -38.98
CA ASP A 162 -16.39 -52.50 -40.44
C ASP A 162 -15.01 -52.01 -40.91
N ASN A 163 -14.43 -52.70 -41.89
CA ASN A 163 -13.06 -52.49 -42.38
C ASN A 163 -12.01 -52.48 -41.23
N SER A 164 -12.05 -53.46 -40.34
CA SER A 164 -11.13 -53.63 -39.20
C SER A 164 -9.68 -53.94 -39.60
N SER A 165 -8.71 -53.39 -38.88
CA SER A 165 -7.32 -53.88 -38.85
C SER A 165 -7.08 -54.76 -37.61
N GLU A 166 -6.11 -55.67 -37.67
CA GLU A 166 -5.80 -56.65 -36.60
C GLU A 166 -5.40 -56.02 -35.24
N SER A 167 -5.12 -54.72 -35.21
CA SER A 167 -4.71 -53.99 -34.02
C SER A 167 -5.84 -53.18 -33.36
N GLU A 168 -7.02 -53.07 -33.99
CA GLU A 168 -8.19 -52.39 -33.40
C GLU A 168 -8.91 -53.31 -32.42
N CYS A 169 -9.25 -52.79 -31.24
CA CYS A 169 -9.75 -53.61 -30.14
C CYS A 169 -10.72 -52.88 -29.21
N LEU A 170 -11.58 -53.65 -28.55
CA LEU A 170 -12.44 -53.19 -27.45
C LEU A 170 -11.80 -53.58 -26.11
N VAL A 171 -11.65 -52.62 -25.20
CA VAL A 171 -11.03 -52.82 -23.89
C VAL A 171 -11.98 -52.29 -22.81
N PHE A 172 -12.15 -53.04 -21.71
CA PHE A 172 -12.86 -52.53 -20.54
C PHE A 172 -11.92 -51.66 -19.70
N ASP A 173 -12.17 -50.36 -19.68
CA ASP A 173 -11.40 -49.39 -18.90
C ASP A 173 -11.90 -49.40 -17.45
N LYS A 174 -11.00 -49.79 -16.53
CA LYS A 174 -11.27 -49.87 -15.09
C LYS A 174 -11.32 -48.51 -14.39
N GLN A 175 -10.72 -47.46 -14.95
CA GLN A 175 -10.77 -46.11 -14.40
C GLN A 175 -12.02 -45.38 -14.89
N ARG A 176 -12.39 -45.55 -16.17
CA ARG A 176 -13.61 -44.96 -16.75
C ARG A 176 -14.88 -45.79 -16.51
N HIS A 177 -14.78 -46.94 -15.85
CA HIS A 177 -15.87 -47.88 -15.58
C HIS A 177 -16.74 -48.18 -16.81
N GLY A 178 -16.12 -48.64 -17.91
CA GLY A 178 -16.86 -49.02 -19.11
C GLY A 178 -16.00 -49.45 -20.28
N HIS A 179 -16.63 -49.96 -21.33
CA HIS A 179 -15.93 -50.32 -22.57
C HIS A 179 -15.47 -49.08 -23.35
N VAL A 180 -14.22 -49.12 -23.81
CA VAL A 180 -13.57 -48.15 -24.68
C VAL A 180 -13.04 -48.89 -25.90
N ILE A 181 -13.32 -48.39 -27.10
CA ILE A 181 -12.80 -48.98 -28.34
C ILE A 181 -11.65 -48.15 -28.89
N TRP A 182 -10.59 -48.82 -29.33
CA TRP A 182 -9.43 -48.21 -29.95
C TRP A 182 -9.49 -48.42 -31.46
N LEU A 183 -9.66 -47.32 -32.19
CA LEU A 183 -9.72 -47.30 -33.66
C LEU A 183 -8.53 -46.52 -34.23
N SER A 184 -8.08 -46.88 -35.43
CA SER A 184 -7.05 -46.15 -36.17
C SER A 184 -7.62 -45.69 -37.52
N GLY A 185 -7.91 -44.40 -37.64
CA GLY A 185 -8.60 -43.85 -38.80
C GLY A 185 -7.94 -42.61 -39.43
N GLN A 186 -8.61 -42.06 -40.44
CA GLN A 186 -8.29 -40.77 -41.06
C GLN A 186 -9.46 -39.80 -40.90
N VAL A 187 -9.18 -38.48 -41.00
CA VAL A 187 -10.19 -37.42 -40.91
C VAL A 187 -11.28 -37.61 -41.97
N GLY A 188 -12.55 -37.62 -41.53
CA GLY A 188 -13.73 -37.83 -42.38
C GLY A 188 -14.12 -39.30 -42.58
N GLN A 189 -13.34 -40.26 -42.06
CA GLN A 189 -13.64 -41.68 -42.22
C GLN A 189 -14.80 -42.12 -41.32
N LYS A 190 -15.90 -42.59 -41.93
CA LYS A 190 -16.96 -43.29 -41.20
C LYS A 190 -16.53 -44.71 -40.83
N ARG A 191 -16.86 -45.11 -39.61
CA ARG A 191 -16.64 -46.45 -39.03
C ARG A 191 -17.96 -46.94 -38.45
N LYS A 192 -18.33 -48.18 -38.79
CA LYS A 192 -19.52 -48.85 -38.27
C LYS A 192 -19.08 -49.92 -37.28
N LEU A 193 -19.63 -49.89 -36.07
CA LEU A 193 -19.29 -50.77 -34.96
C LEU A 193 -20.54 -51.51 -34.51
N VAL A 194 -20.47 -52.84 -34.44
CA VAL A 194 -21.54 -53.69 -33.91
C VAL A 194 -21.03 -54.48 -32.71
N LEU A 195 -21.72 -54.34 -31.59
CA LEU A 195 -21.56 -55.19 -30.41
C LEU A 195 -22.80 -56.09 -30.29
N GLN A 196 -22.60 -57.37 -30.04
CA GLN A 196 -23.68 -58.29 -29.67
C GLN A 196 -23.38 -58.90 -28.30
N GLY A 197 -24.40 -59.01 -27.45
CA GLY A 197 -24.20 -59.42 -26.07
C GLY A 197 -25.46 -59.44 -25.22
N LEU A 198 -25.25 -59.54 -23.91
CA LEU A 198 -26.32 -59.64 -22.91
C LEU A 198 -26.31 -58.43 -21.96
N ALA A 199 -27.47 -57.82 -21.78
CA ALA A 199 -27.74 -56.89 -20.69
C ALA A 199 -28.62 -57.59 -19.64
N ARG A 200 -28.36 -57.33 -18.35
CA ARG A 200 -29.11 -57.93 -17.24
C ARG A 200 -30.39 -57.15 -16.97
N LEU A 201 -31.50 -57.87 -16.75
CA LEU A 201 -32.75 -57.27 -16.28
C LEU A 201 -32.78 -57.23 -14.74
N LYS A 202 -33.22 -56.10 -14.20
CA LYS A 202 -33.46 -55.86 -12.78
C LYS A 202 -34.94 -56.15 -12.51
N LEU A 203 -35.25 -57.06 -11.60
CA LEU A 203 -36.63 -57.50 -11.28
C LEU A 203 -37.05 -56.93 -9.92
N ASN A 204 -38.00 -56.00 -9.92
CA ASN A 204 -38.46 -55.28 -8.73
C ASN A 204 -39.97 -55.45 -8.58
N GLY A 205 -40.43 -56.25 -7.60
CA GLY A 205 -41.85 -56.31 -7.20
C GLY A 205 -42.84 -56.82 -8.27
N GLY A 206 -42.36 -57.51 -9.32
CA GLY A 206 -43.15 -57.92 -10.49
C GLY A 206 -42.89 -57.07 -11.74
N SER A 207 -42.28 -55.90 -11.57
CA SER A 207 -41.79 -55.07 -12.66
C SER A 207 -40.44 -55.58 -13.17
N HIS A 208 -40.29 -55.71 -14.48
CA HIS A 208 -38.98 -55.86 -15.12
C HIS A 208 -38.42 -54.48 -15.49
N SER A 209 -37.10 -54.32 -15.39
CA SER A 209 -36.42 -53.11 -15.88
C SER A 209 -35.10 -53.43 -16.56
N LEU A 210 -34.84 -52.73 -17.66
CA LEU A 210 -33.58 -52.67 -18.36
C LEU A 210 -32.97 -51.27 -18.15
N GLU A 211 -31.66 -51.23 -17.91
CA GLU A 211 -30.91 -50.00 -17.69
C GLU A 211 -29.61 -50.08 -18.48
N LEU A 212 -29.38 -49.11 -19.37
CA LEU A 212 -28.18 -49.04 -20.21
C LEU A 212 -27.55 -47.66 -20.08
N HIS A 213 -26.25 -47.60 -19.80
CA HIS A 213 -25.49 -46.36 -19.98
C HIS A 213 -24.98 -46.30 -21.43
N LEU A 214 -25.07 -45.13 -22.06
CA LEU A 214 -24.83 -44.94 -23.50
C LEU A 214 -24.20 -43.57 -23.79
N PRO A 215 -23.23 -43.49 -24.71
CA PRO A 215 -22.57 -42.24 -25.07
C PRO A 215 -23.50 -41.28 -25.82
N ARG A 216 -23.17 -39.98 -25.82
CA ARG A 216 -23.94 -38.97 -26.57
C ARG A 216 -23.80 -39.16 -28.09
N ALA A 217 -24.92 -39.04 -28.79
CA ALA A 217 -25.06 -39.28 -30.24
C ALA A 217 -25.87 -38.19 -30.92
N THR A 218 -25.73 -38.02 -32.23
CA THR A 218 -26.57 -37.05 -32.98
C THR A 218 -27.97 -37.61 -33.26
N THR A 219 -28.09 -38.93 -33.47
CA THR A 219 -29.37 -39.66 -33.45
C THR A 219 -29.30 -40.88 -32.53
N SER A 220 -30.44 -41.25 -31.95
CA SER A 220 -30.57 -42.33 -30.96
C SER A 220 -31.89 -43.07 -31.14
N GLN A 221 -31.82 -44.38 -31.36
CA GLN A 221 -32.97 -45.27 -31.52
C GLN A 221 -32.74 -46.56 -30.72
N PHE A 222 -33.74 -46.97 -29.94
CA PHE A 222 -33.73 -48.24 -29.24
C PHE A 222 -35.06 -48.98 -29.48
N ALA A 223 -35.00 -50.27 -29.80
CA ALA A 223 -36.14 -51.15 -29.99
C ALA A 223 -35.93 -52.47 -29.23
N LEU A 224 -36.92 -52.87 -28.43
CA LEU A 224 -36.89 -54.12 -27.66
C LEU A 224 -38.19 -54.89 -27.88
N ARG A 225 -38.08 -56.17 -28.21
CA ARG A 225 -39.21 -57.10 -28.22
C ARG A 225 -39.37 -57.75 -26.85
N VAL A 226 -40.56 -57.63 -26.27
CA VAL A 226 -40.95 -58.28 -25.01
C VAL A 226 -42.02 -59.33 -25.31
N PRO A 227 -41.82 -60.60 -24.90
CA PRO A 227 -42.74 -61.71 -25.19
C PRO A 227 -43.96 -61.71 -24.24
N ASP A 228 -44.71 -60.62 -24.24
CA ASP A 228 -46.03 -60.48 -23.62
C ASP A 228 -46.80 -59.35 -24.35
N SER A 229 -48.11 -59.50 -24.52
CA SER A 229 -48.98 -58.57 -25.28
C SER A 229 -49.81 -57.59 -24.43
N SER A 230 -49.76 -57.70 -23.10
CA SER A 230 -50.56 -56.87 -22.17
C SER A 230 -49.71 -56.21 -21.07
N MET A 231 -48.56 -55.68 -21.48
CA MET A 231 -47.62 -54.95 -20.63
C MET A 231 -47.80 -53.43 -20.71
N ARG A 232 -47.75 -52.76 -19.55
CA ARG A 232 -47.59 -51.31 -19.44
C ARG A 232 -46.09 -51.00 -19.44
N PHE A 233 -45.65 -50.07 -20.27
CA PHE A 233 -44.26 -49.63 -20.39
C PHE A 233 -44.07 -48.21 -19.86
N GLU A 234 -42.95 -47.97 -19.17
CA GLU A 234 -42.56 -46.66 -18.63
C GLU A 234 -41.06 -46.43 -18.89
N SER A 235 -40.70 -45.22 -19.33
CA SER A 235 -39.35 -44.83 -19.76
C SER A 235 -38.82 -43.62 -18.99
N SER A 236 -37.55 -43.30 -19.22
CA SER A 236 -36.94 -42.07 -18.70
C SER A 236 -37.61 -40.81 -19.30
N PRO A 237 -37.83 -39.71 -18.55
CA PRO A 237 -38.67 -38.58 -18.99
C PRO A 237 -38.22 -37.84 -20.27
N GLU A 238 -36.93 -37.93 -20.61
CA GLU A 238 -36.33 -37.23 -21.76
C GLU A 238 -36.49 -38.00 -23.09
N VAL A 239 -37.16 -39.16 -23.09
CA VAL A 239 -37.20 -40.09 -24.23
C VAL A 239 -38.64 -40.37 -24.67
N ALA A 240 -38.92 -40.22 -25.97
CA ALA A 240 -40.23 -40.48 -26.53
C ALA A 240 -40.50 -41.99 -26.63
N LEU A 241 -41.48 -42.46 -25.87
CA LEU A 241 -41.95 -43.85 -25.83
C LEU A 241 -43.01 -44.11 -26.91
N THR A 242 -42.83 -45.15 -27.73
CA THR A 242 -43.84 -45.64 -28.68
C THR A 242 -43.92 -47.17 -28.60
N THR A 243 -45.08 -47.69 -28.23
CA THR A 243 -45.33 -49.14 -28.14
C THR A 243 -46.14 -49.63 -29.33
N VAL A 244 -45.70 -50.71 -29.97
CA VAL A 244 -46.37 -51.35 -31.12
C VAL A 244 -46.58 -52.82 -30.78
N ALA A 245 -47.84 -53.27 -30.71
CA ALA A 245 -48.13 -54.70 -30.65
C ALA A 245 -47.78 -55.34 -32.00
N LEU A 246 -46.95 -56.38 -32.01
CA LEU A 246 -46.55 -57.09 -33.23
C LEU A 246 -47.50 -58.27 -33.52
N ASP A 247 -47.81 -59.02 -32.48
CA ASP A 247 -48.61 -60.25 -32.48
C ASP A 247 -49.27 -60.45 -31.09
N GLU A 248 -50.19 -61.41 -30.96
CA GLU A 248 -50.89 -61.68 -29.69
C GLU A 248 -49.95 -62.16 -28.55
N ASP A 249 -48.71 -62.50 -28.87
CA ASP A 249 -47.69 -63.01 -27.94
C ASP A 249 -46.53 -62.02 -27.65
N ALA A 250 -46.40 -60.88 -28.36
CA ALA A 250 -45.31 -59.94 -28.10
C ALA A 250 -45.59 -58.46 -28.44
N THR A 251 -45.01 -57.59 -27.60
CA THR A 251 -45.00 -56.14 -27.81
C THR A 251 -43.58 -55.68 -28.21
N GLU A 252 -43.49 -54.84 -29.24
CA GLU A 252 -42.28 -54.06 -29.52
C GLU A 252 -42.39 -52.70 -28.80
N VAL A 253 -41.37 -52.34 -28.04
CA VAL A 253 -41.24 -51.00 -27.46
C VAL A 253 -40.09 -50.28 -28.13
N ARG A 254 -40.41 -49.14 -28.76
CA ARG A 254 -39.46 -48.24 -29.41
C ARG A 254 -39.29 -46.97 -28.57
N LEU A 255 -38.05 -46.54 -28.46
CA LEU A 255 -37.60 -45.34 -27.76
C LEU A 255 -36.83 -44.46 -28.75
N LEU A 256 -37.23 -43.19 -28.84
CA LEU A 256 -36.61 -42.19 -29.69
C LEU A 256 -36.11 -41.01 -28.84
N GLY A 257 -34.86 -40.63 -29.04
CA GLY A 257 -34.17 -39.65 -28.19
C GLY A 257 -33.29 -40.29 -27.11
N GLN A 258 -32.56 -39.45 -26.39
CA GLN A 258 -31.46 -39.87 -25.52
C GLN A 258 -31.71 -39.53 -24.05
N ALA A 259 -31.58 -40.55 -23.20
CA ALA A 259 -31.26 -40.43 -21.77
C ALA A 259 -29.97 -41.22 -21.47
N ASN A 260 -29.28 -40.89 -20.37
CA ASN A 260 -28.14 -41.67 -19.86
C ASN A 260 -28.13 -41.64 -18.31
N PRO A 261 -28.44 -42.74 -17.61
CA PRO A 261 -28.82 -44.04 -18.16
C PRO A 261 -30.17 -44.00 -18.91
N LEU A 262 -30.24 -44.76 -19.99
CA LEU A 262 -31.49 -45.15 -20.64
C LEU A 262 -32.15 -46.21 -19.78
N ARG A 263 -33.14 -45.83 -18.96
CA ARG A 263 -33.96 -46.75 -18.17
C ARG A 263 -35.32 -46.97 -18.84
N LEU A 264 -35.70 -48.23 -18.94
CA LEU A 264 -36.99 -48.76 -19.41
C LEU A 264 -37.52 -49.76 -18.37
N SER A 265 -38.81 -49.76 -18.10
CA SER A 265 -39.46 -50.72 -17.21
C SER A 265 -40.85 -51.10 -17.69
N TRP A 266 -41.30 -52.33 -17.37
CA TRP A 266 -42.63 -52.81 -17.75
C TRP A 266 -43.28 -53.72 -16.71
N THR A 267 -44.61 -53.70 -16.67
CA THR A 267 -45.48 -54.37 -15.69
C THR A 267 -46.74 -54.96 -16.31
N PRO A 268 -47.28 -56.09 -15.79
CA PRO A 268 -48.57 -56.62 -16.21
C PRO A 268 -49.73 -55.63 -15.95
N ALA A 269 -50.67 -55.51 -16.88
CA ALA A 269 -51.82 -54.61 -16.73
C ALA A 269 -52.97 -55.24 -15.91
N GLU A 270 -53.20 -54.75 -14.68
CA GLU A 270 -54.37 -55.16 -13.88
C GLU A 270 -55.70 -54.67 -14.48
N LYS A 271 -56.63 -55.60 -14.73
CA LYS A 271 -58.06 -55.27 -14.94
C LYS A 271 -58.71 -54.95 -13.59
N LYS A 272 -58.72 -53.68 -13.18
CA LYS A 272 -59.43 -53.21 -11.98
C LYS A 272 -60.80 -52.62 -12.29
N THR A 273 -61.84 -53.22 -11.71
CA THR A 273 -63.21 -52.70 -11.71
C THR A 273 -63.31 -51.48 -10.79
N SER A 274 -63.89 -50.37 -11.27
CA SER A 274 -64.10 -49.17 -10.46
C SER A 274 -65.41 -49.24 -9.66
N ASN A 275 -65.38 -48.72 -8.43
CA ASN A 275 -66.55 -48.30 -7.66
C ASN A 275 -66.64 -46.76 -7.69
N PRO A 276 -67.82 -46.17 -7.45
CA PRO A 276 -68.08 -44.76 -7.75
C PRO A 276 -67.34 -43.76 -6.83
N THR A 277 -66.88 -42.67 -7.42
CA THR A 277 -66.03 -41.63 -6.82
C THR A 277 -66.80 -40.64 -5.95
N ALA A 278 -66.21 -40.21 -4.83
CA ALA A 278 -66.63 -38.99 -4.14
C ALA A 278 -66.00 -37.75 -4.81
N LEU A 279 -66.76 -36.66 -4.91
CA LEU A 279 -66.35 -35.46 -5.66
C LEU A 279 -66.23 -34.24 -4.73
N PHE A 280 -65.02 -34.02 -4.22
CA PHE A 280 -64.65 -32.81 -3.46
C PHE A 280 -63.17 -32.46 -3.67
N GLU A 281 -62.84 -31.17 -3.61
CA GLU A 281 -61.47 -30.65 -3.77
C GLU A 281 -60.95 -30.08 -2.44
N VAL A 282 -59.64 -30.18 -2.22
CA VAL A 282 -58.95 -29.74 -1.01
C VAL A 282 -57.80 -28.79 -1.36
N GLU A 283 -57.75 -27.65 -0.67
CA GLU A 283 -56.62 -26.72 -0.67
C GLU A 283 -55.95 -26.77 0.71
N GLY A 284 -54.67 -27.15 0.78
CA GLY A 284 -53.93 -27.34 2.03
C GLY A 284 -52.75 -26.40 2.19
N GLN A 285 -52.71 -25.64 3.27
CA GLN A 285 -51.53 -24.86 3.67
C GLN A 285 -50.84 -25.58 4.83
N THR A 286 -49.59 -26.01 4.66
CA THR A 286 -48.85 -26.77 5.69
C THR A 286 -47.55 -26.07 6.07
N THR A 287 -47.33 -25.80 7.35
CA THR A 287 -46.01 -25.45 7.90
C THR A 287 -45.38 -26.68 8.52
N ILE A 288 -44.10 -26.89 8.24
CA ILE A 288 -43.29 -28.01 8.68
C ILE A 288 -42.06 -27.42 9.36
N ARG A 289 -41.85 -27.73 10.65
CA ARG A 289 -40.63 -27.33 11.36
C ARG A 289 -39.80 -28.55 11.76
N LEU A 290 -38.53 -28.50 11.38
CA LEU A 290 -37.52 -29.51 11.71
C LEU A 290 -36.76 -29.09 12.97
N ASP A 291 -37.21 -29.61 14.13
CA ASP A 291 -36.47 -29.55 15.38
C ASP A 291 -35.41 -30.69 15.40
N ARG A 292 -34.36 -30.57 16.22
CA ARG A 292 -33.27 -31.57 16.38
C ARG A 292 -33.64 -33.03 16.68
N ARG A 293 -34.91 -33.35 16.98
CA ARG A 293 -35.39 -34.70 17.32
C ARG A 293 -36.79 -35.03 16.79
N ARG A 294 -37.49 -34.08 16.16
CA ARG A 294 -38.88 -34.24 15.71
C ARG A 294 -39.19 -33.34 14.51
N VAL A 295 -40.17 -33.75 13.72
CA VAL A 295 -40.85 -32.88 12.77
C VAL A 295 -42.16 -32.43 13.42
N LEU A 296 -42.43 -31.13 13.41
CA LEU A 296 -43.71 -30.54 13.77
C LEU A 296 -44.47 -30.16 12.50
N TYR A 297 -45.73 -30.57 12.41
CA TYR A 297 -46.60 -30.27 11.28
C TYR A 297 -47.80 -29.46 11.76
N GLU A 298 -48.04 -28.30 11.14
CA GLU A 298 -49.27 -27.53 11.27
C GLU A 298 -49.92 -27.41 9.90
N ALA A 299 -51.14 -27.92 9.71
CA ALA A 299 -51.87 -27.79 8.45
C ALA A 299 -53.24 -27.14 8.64
N THR A 300 -53.60 -26.26 7.70
CA THR A 300 -54.96 -25.78 7.48
C THR A 300 -55.47 -26.39 6.18
N LEU A 301 -56.47 -27.26 6.26
CA LEU A 301 -57.09 -27.94 5.13
C LEU A 301 -58.46 -27.32 4.84
N LYS A 302 -58.60 -26.69 3.69
CA LYS A 302 -59.83 -26.06 3.19
C LYS A 302 -60.52 -27.00 2.19
N ILE A 303 -61.77 -27.35 2.46
CA ILE A 303 -62.47 -28.41 1.71
C ILE A 303 -63.69 -27.84 1.01
N ASN A 304 -63.73 -28.01 -0.31
CA ASN A 304 -64.77 -27.53 -1.21
C ASN A 304 -65.56 -28.73 -1.77
N SER A 305 -66.87 -28.81 -1.52
CA SER A 305 -67.73 -29.82 -2.16
C SER A 305 -67.91 -29.49 -3.63
N LEU A 306 -67.85 -30.49 -4.51
CA LEU A 306 -68.21 -30.36 -5.93
C LEU A 306 -69.64 -30.86 -6.21
N VAL A 307 -70.41 -31.18 -5.16
CA VAL A 307 -71.77 -31.72 -5.23
C VAL A 307 -72.67 -31.03 -4.20
N GLU A 308 -73.95 -30.85 -4.52
CA GLU A 308 -74.97 -30.25 -3.63
C GLU A 308 -75.27 -31.06 -2.35
N SER A 309 -74.77 -32.29 -2.23
CA SER A 309 -74.92 -33.09 -1.01
C SER A 309 -73.99 -32.57 0.11
N PRO A 310 -74.50 -32.25 1.31
CA PRO A 310 -73.69 -31.68 2.38
C PRO A 310 -72.71 -32.71 2.96
N LEU A 311 -71.43 -32.36 3.01
CA LEU A 311 -70.39 -33.21 3.60
C LEU A 311 -70.42 -33.09 5.13
N GLY A 312 -70.57 -34.23 5.81
CA GLY A 312 -70.59 -34.32 7.27
C GLY A 312 -69.37 -35.01 7.89
N GLN A 313 -68.59 -35.74 7.10
CA GLN A 313 -67.53 -36.64 7.56
C GLN A 313 -66.45 -36.76 6.48
N ILE A 314 -65.18 -36.73 6.88
CA ILE A 314 -64.01 -36.98 6.01
C ILE A 314 -62.98 -37.83 6.77
N GLN A 315 -62.08 -38.47 6.04
CA GLN A 315 -60.94 -39.18 6.62
C GLN A 315 -59.64 -38.57 6.11
N VAL A 316 -58.70 -38.31 7.03
CA VAL A 316 -57.39 -37.73 6.75
C VAL A 316 -56.32 -38.64 7.31
N ARG A 317 -55.37 -39.03 6.46
CA ARG A 317 -54.20 -39.82 6.85
C ARG A 317 -53.06 -38.87 7.23
N LEU A 318 -52.45 -39.13 8.37
CA LEU A 318 -51.35 -38.35 8.93
C LEU A 318 -50.02 -38.65 8.17
N PRO A 319 -49.04 -37.74 8.21
CA PRO A 319 -47.70 -37.99 7.67
C PRO A 319 -47.01 -39.24 8.27
N PRO A 320 -45.97 -39.80 7.61
CA PRO A 320 -45.22 -40.95 8.10
C PRO A 320 -44.77 -40.80 9.56
N ALA A 321 -45.08 -41.83 10.37
CA ALA A 321 -44.79 -41.89 11.80
C ALA A 321 -45.29 -40.70 12.66
N ALA A 322 -46.18 -39.85 12.13
CA ALA A 322 -46.74 -38.73 12.87
C ALA A 322 -47.90 -39.15 13.77
N LYS A 323 -48.02 -38.51 14.94
CA LYS A 323 -49.15 -38.61 15.87
C LYS A 323 -49.88 -37.28 15.94
N LEU A 324 -51.20 -37.32 16.13
CA LEU A 324 -52.01 -36.12 16.27
C LEU A 324 -51.77 -35.46 17.64
N ASN A 325 -51.42 -34.17 17.65
CA ASN A 325 -51.36 -33.36 18.85
C ASN A 325 -52.76 -32.78 19.13
N GLN A 326 -53.42 -33.27 20.18
CA GLN A 326 -54.78 -32.90 20.55
C GLN A 326 -54.82 -31.51 21.23
N GLY A 327 -54.84 -30.45 20.41
CA GLY A 327 -55.06 -29.07 20.84
C GLY A 327 -56.52 -28.79 21.24
N LYS A 328 -56.81 -27.55 21.66
CA LYS A 328 -58.21 -27.09 21.82
C LYS A 328 -58.88 -27.04 20.44
N MET A 329 -59.78 -27.98 20.18
CA MET A 329 -60.55 -28.04 18.93
C MET A 329 -61.37 -26.76 18.73
N PRO A 330 -61.36 -26.15 17.53
CA PRO A 330 -62.27 -25.06 17.18
C PRO A 330 -63.74 -25.52 17.19
N ASN A 331 -64.65 -24.64 17.60
CA ASN A 331 -66.09 -24.94 17.65
C ASN A 331 -66.64 -25.26 16.24
N GLY A 332 -66.97 -26.53 15.97
CA GLY A 332 -67.72 -26.93 14.75
C GLY A 332 -67.44 -28.34 14.23
N TYR A 333 -66.34 -28.97 14.65
CA TYR A 333 -65.99 -30.34 14.29
C TYR A 333 -65.27 -31.09 15.41
N ASP A 334 -65.36 -32.42 15.33
CA ASP A 334 -64.73 -33.39 16.24
C ASP A 334 -63.78 -34.29 15.44
N ILE A 335 -62.73 -34.81 16.08
CA ILE A 335 -61.66 -35.60 15.43
C ILE A 335 -61.51 -36.94 16.16
N GLN A 336 -61.89 -38.03 15.49
CA GLN A 336 -61.79 -39.39 16.01
C GLN A 336 -60.64 -40.14 15.33
N GLU A 337 -59.68 -40.66 16.11
CA GLU A 337 -58.63 -41.55 15.60
C GLU A 337 -59.22 -42.93 15.27
N ILE A 338 -59.05 -43.41 14.03
CA ILE A 338 -59.54 -44.74 13.57
C ILE A 338 -58.40 -45.77 13.50
N GLY A 339 -57.15 -45.32 13.33
CA GLY A 339 -56.00 -46.19 13.12
C GLY A 339 -55.71 -46.41 11.63
N THR A 340 -55.24 -47.60 11.25
CA THR A 340 -54.82 -47.90 9.87
C THR A 340 -55.97 -48.47 9.04
N VAL A 341 -56.40 -47.75 8.00
CA VAL A 341 -57.51 -48.16 7.11
C VAL A 341 -57.10 -49.22 6.06
N SER A 342 -55.80 -49.46 5.87
CA SER A 342 -55.28 -50.52 4.98
C SER A 342 -54.05 -51.20 5.57
N ASN A 343 -53.95 -52.52 5.43
CA ASN A 343 -52.75 -53.28 5.81
C ASN A 343 -51.52 -52.99 4.91
N GLN A 344 -51.68 -52.24 3.82
CA GLN A 344 -50.58 -51.84 2.93
C GLN A 344 -49.99 -50.46 3.27
N ASP A 345 -50.66 -49.65 4.09
CA ASP A 345 -50.19 -48.32 4.49
C ASP A 345 -50.37 -48.14 6.01
N PRO A 346 -49.28 -48.22 6.81
CA PRO A 346 -49.35 -48.15 8.26
C PRO A 346 -49.52 -46.73 8.82
N ARG A 347 -49.69 -45.70 7.97
CA ARG A 347 -49.95 -44.33 8.42
C ARG A 347 -51.32 -44.23 9.11
N GLN A 348 -51.35 -43.53 10.25
CA GLN A 348 -52.56 -43.34 11.06
C GLN A 348 -53.60 -42.51 10.29
N VAL A 349 -54.86 -42.92 10.34
CA VAL A 349 -56.01 -42.18 9.80
C VAL A 349 -56.86 -41.64 10.95
N VAL A 350 -57.22 -40.36 10.82
CA VAL A 350 -58.17 -39.65 11.68
C VAL A 350 -59.42 -39.28 10.87
N GLU A 351 -60.57 -39.32 11.50
CA GLU A 351 -61.85 -38.97 10.90
C GLU A 351 -62.36 -37.67 11.52
N ILE A 352 -62.58 -36.66 10.68
CA ILE A 352 -63.16 -35.38 11.13
C ILE A 352 -64.65 -35.40 10.83
N ARG A 353 -65.47 -35.29 11.88
CA ARG A 353 -66.94 -35.22 11.81
C ARG A 353 -67.42 -33.82 12.13
N ARG A 354 -68.29 -33.27 11.29
CA ARG A 354 -68.88 -31.93 11.49
C ARG A 354 -70.13 -32.06 12.36
N SER A 355 -70.27 -31.18 13.36
CA SER A 355 -71.45 -31.19 14.25
C SER A 355 -72.77 -30.87 13.52
N THR A 356 -72.66 -30.14 12.41
CA THR A 356 -73.76 -29.88 11.45
C THR A 356 -73.21 -29.94 10.02
N PRO A 357 -73.61 -30.91 9.17
CA PRO A 357 -73.21 -30.99 7.77
C PRO A 357 -73.53 -29.71 6.99
N SER A 358 -72.70 -29.36 6.00
CA SER A 358 -72.90 -28.16 5.19
C SER A 358 -72.36 -28.32 3.77
N GLN A 359 -72.85 -27.48 2.86
CA GLN A 359 -72.31 -27.30 1.50
C GLN A 359 -71.15 -26.28 1.48
N ASN A 360 -71.10 -25.36 2.45
CA ASN A 360 -70.11 -24.28 2.47
C ASN A 360 -68.70 -24.82 2.76
N PRO A 361 -67.66 -24.24 2.11
CA PRO A 361 -66.27 -24.50 2.45
C PRO A 361 -66.01 -24.44 3.94
N TRP A 362 -65.16 -25.35 4.42
CA TRP A 362 -64.76 -25.42 5.82
C TRP A 362 -63.26 -25.68 5.93
N GLU A 363 -62.68 -25.07 6.96
CA GLU A 363 -61.24 -25.04 7.21
C GLU A 363 -60.96 -25.81 8.50
N ILE A 364 -60.19 -26.89 8.36
CA ILE A 364 -59.84 -27.83 9.42
C ILE A 364 -58.37 -27.61 9.75
N ARG A 365 -58.04 -27.41 11.03
CA ARG A 365 -56.66 -27.22 11.48
C ARG A 365 -56.17 -28.49 12.16
N LEU A 366 -55.08 -29.06 11.65
CA LEU A 366 -54.45 -30.26 12.18
C LEU A 366 -53.04 -29.92 12.67
N THR A 367 -52.68 -30.43 13.84
CA THR A 367 -51.33 -30.35 14.41
C THR A 367 -50.83 -31.76 14.72
N ALA A 368 -49.62 -32.10 14.28
CA ALA A 368 -49.04 -33.43 14.48
C ALA A 368 -47.53 -33.34 14.74
N GLU A 369 -46.96 -34.37 15.37
CA GLU A 369 -45.51 -34.52 15.51
C GLU A 369 -45.03 -35.93 15.14
N SER A 370 -43.87 -36.03 14.49
CA SER A 370 -43.18 -37.31 14.18
C SER A 370 -41.73 -37.27 14.68
N PRO A 371 -41.09 -38.41 14.98
CA PRO A 371 -39.67 -38.44 15.34
C PRO A 371 -38.79 -38.14 14.12
N PHE A 372 -37.71 -37.38 14.31
CA PHE A 372 -36.76 -37.02 13.26
C PHE A 372 -35.32 -37.46 13.60
N VAL A 373 -34.56 -37.86 12.58
CA VAL A 373 -33.19 -38.37 12.71
C VAL A 373 -32.20 -37.36 12.12
N LEU A 374 -31.17 -37.03 12.89
CA LEU A 374 -30.11 -36.05 12.56
C LEU A 374 -29.13 -36.57 11.48
N SER A 375 -29.63 -36.77 10.27
CA SER A 375 -28.83 -36.94 9.04
C SER A 375 -29.67 -36.65 7.80
N SER A 376 -30.81 -37.32 7.71
CA SER A 376 -31.75 -37.24 6.59
C SER A 376 -33.08 -37.84 6.99
N GLY A 377 -34.17 -37.23 6.53
CA GLY A 377 -35.52 -37.73 6.72
C GLY A 377 -36.44 -37.28 5.60
N SER A 378 -37.42 -38.11 5.28
CA SER A 378 -38.46 -37.76 4.33
C SER A 378 -39.66 -37.17 5.05
N VAL A 379 -40.29 -36.17 4.42
CA VAL A 379 -41.42 -35.42 4.98
C VAL A 379 -42.52 -35.31 3.93
N GLU A 380 -43.75 -35.64 4.34
CA GLU A 380 -44.96 -35.62 3.53
C GLU A 380 -46.04 -34.75 4.20
N GLY A 381 -47.09 -34.40 3.46
CA GLY A 381 -48.27 -33.71 3.99
C GLY A 381 -49.34 -34.65 4.53
N PHE A 382 -50.42 -34.06 5.05
CA PHE A 382 -51.66 -34.76 5.41
C PHE A 382 -52.43 -35.12 4.12
N GLU A 383 -52.93 -36.35 4.01
CA GLU A 383 -53.65 -36.85 2.82
C GLU A 383 -55.15 -36.95 3.10
N VAL A 384 -56.00 -36.24 2.36
CA VAL A 384 -57.47 -36.35 2.51
C VAL A 384 -58.00 -37.48 1.63
N LEU A 385 -58.48 -38.55 2.27
CA LEU A 385 -58.92 -39.76 1.58
C LEU A 385 -60.21 -39.53 0.80
N ASN A 386 -60.26 -40.07 -0.42
CA ASN A 386 -61.36 -39.91 -1.39
C ASN A 386 -61.57 -38.48 -1.94
N ALA A 387 -60.62 -37.55 -1.74
CA ALA A 387 -60.63 -36.28 -2.44
C ALA A 387 -60.43 -36.49 -3.95
N PHE A 388 -61.20 -35.78 -4.78
CA PHE A 388 -61.03 -35.75 -6.24
C PHE A 388 -59.72 -35.05 -6.63
N ARG A 389 -59.33 -34.02 -5.85
CA ARG A 389 -58.06 -33.32 -5.98
C ARG A 389 -57.65 -32.72 -4.64
N GLN A 390 -56.35 -32.76 -4.35
CA GLN A 390 -55.73 -32.03 -3.25
C GLN A 390 -54.53 -31.25 -3.78
N SER A 391 -54.46 -29.95 -3.50
CA SER A 391 -53.38 -29.04 -3.91
C SER A 391 -53.08 -28.05 -2.77
N GLY A 392 -52.06 -27.19 -2.90
CA GLY A 392 -51.79 -26.15 -1.91
C GLY A 392 -50.32 -25.77 -1.75
N THR A 393 -49.92 -25.36 -0.54
CA THR A 393 -48.58 -24.83 -0.23
C THR A 393 -47.94 -25.48 0.99
N VAL A 394 -46.61 -25.49 1.01
CA VAL A 394 -45.78 -26.01 2.11
C VAL A 394 -44.72 -24.97 2.48
N THR A 395 -44.60 -24.65 3.75
CA THR A 395 -43.51 -23.84 4.32
C THR A 395 -42.61 -24.76 5.14
N LEU A 396 -41.30 -24.73 4.89
CA LEU A 396 -40.31 -25.57 5.58
C LEU A 396 -39.36 -24.70 6.41
N GLU A 397 -39.39 -24.89 7.73
CA GLU A 397 -38.55 -24.23 8.73
C GLU A 397 -37.60 -25.23 9.41
N ILE A 398 -36.47 -24.75 9.92
CA ILE A 398 -35.48 -25.57 10.64
C ILE A 398 -34.87 -24.85 11.85
N ASP A 399 -34.59 -25.59 12.93
CA ASP A 399 -33.80 -25.21 14.11
C ASP A 399 -32.53 -24.40 13.74
N ASP A 400 -32.31 -23.24 14.37
CA ASP A 400 -31.24 -22.30 14.01
C ASP A 400 -29.81 -22.84 14.19
N GLN A 401 -29.66 -23.97 14.89
CA GLN A 401 -28.40 -24.66 15.15
C GLN A 401 -28.16 -25.83 14.17
N LEU A 402 -29.04 -26.02 13.19
CA LEU A 402 -28.92 -26.96 12.08
C LEU A 402 -28.73 -26.23 10.74
N GLN A 403 -28.11 -26.93 9.79
CA GLN A 403 -28.02 -26.55 8.38
C GLN A 403 -28.60 -27.69 7.54
N ALA A 404 -29.23 -27.37 6.42
CA ALA A 404 -29.96 -28.35 5.62
C ALA A 404 -30.04 -28.01 4.13
N TYR A 405 -30.32 -29.03 3.34
CA TYR A 405 -30.76 -28.93 1.94
C TYR A 405 -31.85 -29.98 1.69
N PHE A 406 -32.57 -29.89 0.58
CA PHE A 406 -33.70 -30.77 0.26
C PHE A 406 -33.73 -31.18 -1.21
N ASP A 407 -34.27 -32.38 -1.48
CA ASP A 407 -34.71 -32.83 -2.79
C ASP A 407 -36.25 -32.82 -2.87
N LEU A 408 -36.80 -32.60 -4.07
CA LEU A 408 -38.24 -32.59 -4.35
C LEU A 408 -38.66 -33.89 -5.06
N LEU A 409 -39.77 -34.50 -4.61
CA LEU A 409 -40.37 -35.69 -5.22
C LEU A 409 -41.90 -35.53 -5.35
N GLY A 410 -42.46 -35.87 -6.51
CA GLY A 410 -43.88 -35.71 -6.83
C GLY A 410 -44.24 -34.34 -7.44
N ASP A 411 -45.54 -34.04 -7.54
CA ASP A 411 -46.09 -32.81 -8.16
C ASP A 411 -45.93 -31.56 -7.26
N ILE A 412 -44.68 -31.23 -6.85
CA ILE A 412 -44.33 -30.11 -5.95
C ILE A 412 -43.17 -29.25 -6.47
N ASP A 413 -43.40 -27.93 -6.58
CA ASP A 413 -42.44 -26.93 -7.04
C ASP A 413 -41.99 -26.01 -5.90
N GLN A 414 -40.73 -25.54 -5.92
CA GLN A 414 -40.30 -24.43 -5.05
C GLN A 414 -40.79 -23.08 -5.60
N THR A 415 -41.36 -22.26 -4.71
CA THR A 415 -41.78 -20.88 -5.01
C THR A 415 -40.74 -19.86 -4.56
N LEU A 416 -40.63 -18.75 -5.29
CA LEU A 416 -39.70 -17.66 -4.94
C LEU A 416 -40.05 -17.06 -3.57
N VAL A 417 -39.15 -17.22 -2.59
CA VAL A 417 -39.36 -16.75 -1.21
C VAL A 417 -39.50 -15.22 -1.19
N GLN A 418 -40.70 -14.73 -0.85
CA GLN A 418 -40.94 -13.31 -0.69
C GLN A 418 -40.36 -12.82 0.64
N LYS A 419 -39.76 -11.62 0.65
CA LYS A 419 -39.13 -11.00 1.84
C LYS A 419 -40.05 -10.77 3.05
N THR A 420 -41.35 -10.99 2.89
CA THR A 420 -42.39 -10.88 3.92
C THR A 420 -42.62 -12.15 4.73
N ALA A 421 -42.08 -13.31 4.33
CA ALA A 421 -42.19 -14.56 5.08
C ALA A 421 -41.17 -14.60 6.22
N SER A 422 -41.55 -14.13 7.41
CA SER A 422 -40.79 -14.31 8.64
C SER A 422 -40.92 -15.76 9.16
N ALA A 423 -39.80 -16.36 9.55
CA ALA A 423 -39.78 -17.67 10.20
C ALA A 423 -40.25 -17.58 11.66
N SER A 424 -40.66 -18.71 12.25
CA SER A 424 -40.89 -18.83 13.69
C SER A 424 -39.64 -18.46 14.51
N GLU A 425 -39.84 -17.87 15.69
CA GLU A 425 -38.75 -17.56 16.63
C GLU A 425 -37.92 -18.81 16.96
N GLY A 426 -36.58 -18.69 16.86
CA GLY A 426 -35.65 -19.82 17.00
C GLY A 426 -35.50 -20.73 15.77
N SER A 427 -36.08 -20.36 14.62
CA SER A 427 -35.98 -21.14 13.37
C SER A 427 -35.57 -20.29 12.16
N THR A 428 -35.11 -20.97 11.11
CA THR A 428 -34.77 -20.40 9.81
C THR A 428 -35.72 -20.94 8.75
N LEU A 429 -36.24 -20.07 7.88
CA LEU A 429 -37.03 -20.46 6.71
C LEU A 429 -36.10 -21.11 5.66
N LEU A 430 -36.27 -22.41 5.42
CA LEU A 430 -35.49 -23.17 4.45
C LEU A 430 -36.11 -23.13 3.03
N GLY A 431 -37.44 -23.03 2.93
CA GLY A 431 -38.11 -22.89 1.64
C GLY A 431 -39.64 -22.75 1.74
N GLN A 432 -40.23 -22.27 0.65
CA GLN A 432 -41.68 -22.31 0.41
C GLN A 432 -41.94 -23.03 -0.91
N PHE A 433 -42.96 -23.88 -0.93
CA PHE A 433 -43.29 -24.77 -2.03
C PHE A 433 -44.79 -24.73 -2.32
N ARG A 434 -45.16 -25.14 -3.53
CA ARG A 434 -46.55 -25.28 -3.97
C ARG A 434 -46.72 -26.62 -4.69
N TYR A 435 -47.72 -27.39 -4.30
CA TYR A 435 -48.02 -28.68 -4.91
C TYR A 435 -49.35 -28.64 -5.68
N ALA A 436 -49.35 -29.20 -6.89
CA ALA A 436 -50.50 -29.19 -7.79
C ALA A 436 -51.42 -30.41 -7.61
N ARG A 437 -50.86 -31.49 -7.05
CA ARG A 437 -51.52 -32.74 -6.65
C ARG A 437 -50.86 -33.32 -5.39
N PHE A 438 -51.53 -34.27 -4.75
CA PHE A 438 -50.99 -35.12 -3.68
C PHE A 438 -50.95 -36.58 -4.20
N PRO A 439 -49.96 -37.42 -3.82
CA PRO A 439 -48.85 -37.17 -2.90
C PRO A 439 -47.71 -36.32 -3.46
N TRP A 440 -47.02 -35.65 -2.54
CA TRP A 440 -45.72 -35.02 -2.72
C TRP A 440 -44.84 -35.39 -1.53
N GLN A 441 -43.53 -35.28 -1.71
CA GLN A 441 -42.55 -35.73 -0.73
C GLN A 441 -41.31 -34.82 -0.80
N LEU A 442 -40.86 -34.35 0.37
CA LEU A 442 -39.61 -33.61 0.53
C LEU A 442 -38.59 -34.54 1.19
N VAL A 443 -37.39 -34.68 0.63
CA VAL A 443 -36.29 -35.41 1.28
C VAL A 443 -35.32 -34.39 1.83
N VAL A 444 -35.25 -34.23 3.15
CA VAL A 444 -34.47 -33.17 3.80
C VAL A 444 -33.27 -33.78 4.51
N TYR A 445 -32.08 -33.26 4.18
CA TYR A 445 -30.80 -33.66 4.76
C TYR A 445 -30.38 -32.60 5.78
N THR A 446 -29.92 -33.02 6.95
CA THR A 446 -29.64 -32.11 8.07
C THR A 446 -28.28 -32.41 8.72
N SER A 447 -27.61 -31.35 9.19
CA SER A 447 -26.33 -31.44 9.87
C SER A 447 -26.23 -30.33 10.94
N PRO A 448 -25.58 -30.56 12.09
CA PRO A 448 -25.32 -29.49 13.06
C PRO A 448 -24.43 -28.39 12.47
N ARG A 449 -24.76 -27.13 12.75
CA ARG A 449 -23.87 -26.00 12.45
C ARG A 449 -22.67 -26.07 13.41
N GLN A 450 -21.46 -26.02 12.87
CA GLN A 450 -20.24 -25.93 13.68
C GLN A 450 -20.10 -24.52 14.24
N LYS A 451 -19.76 -24.36 15.53
CA LYS A 451 -19.20 -23.12 16.07
C LYS A 451 -17.82 -22.91 15.40
N ARG A 452 -17.63 -21.79 14.72
CA ARG A 452 -16.33 -21.38 14.16
C ARG A 452 -16.03 -19.96 14.63
N VAL A 453 -15.18 -19.88 15.64
CA VAL A 453 -14.63 -18.62 16.14
C VAL A 453 -13.20 -18.53 15.66
N SER A 454 -12.83 -17.41 15.06
CA SER A 454 -11.42 -17.04 14.80
C SER A 454 -11.10 -15.75 15.54
N VAL A 455 -9.86 -15.60 15.97
CA VAL A 455 -9.40 -14.40 16.68
C VAL A 455 -8.05 -13.97 16.15
N LYS A 456 -7.91 -12.68 15.82
CA LYS A 456 -6.60 -12.06 15.56
C LYS A 456 -6.15 -11.33 16.83
N PRO A 457 -4.99 -11.68 17.43
CA PRO A 457 -4.48 -10.99 18.59
C PRO A 457 -3.41 -9.95 18.22
N GLU A 458 -3.47 -8.78 18.83
CA GLU A 458 -2.41 -7.77 18.80
C GLU A 458 -1.98 -7.47 20.25
N TYR A 459 -0.71 -7.74 20.55
CA TYR A 459 -0.13 -7.63 21.88
C TYR A 459 0.86 -6.46 21.94
N GLN A 460 0.80 -5.64 22.98
CA GLN A 460 1.85 -4.67 23.33
C GLN A 460 2.35 -4.97 24.75
N LEU A 461 3.63 -5.34 24.85
CA LEU A 461 4.30 -5.80 26.05
C LEU A 461 5.39 -4.80 26.47
N THR A 462 5.15 -4.07 27.54
CA THR A 462 6.05 -3.01 28.04
C THR A 462 6.77 -3.46 29.31
N PHE A 463 8.10 -3.39 29.31
CA PHE A 463 8.95 -3.75 30.45
C PHE A 463 9.34 -2.53 31.32
N ASN A 464 9.00 -2.64 32.62
CA ASN A 464 9.51 -1.79 33.70
C ASN A 464 10.63 -2.53 34.47
N SER A 465 11.04 -2.04 35.64
CA SER A 465 12.07 -2.68 36.48
C SER A 465 11.54 -3.82 37.38
N GLU A 466 10.24 -3.84 37.67
CA GLU A 466 9.60 -4.77 38.63
C GLU A 466 8.36 -5.49 38.06
N GLU A 467 7.80 -4.96 36.95
CA GLU A 467 6.63 -5.52 36.28
C GLU A 467 6.75 -5.45 34.76
N ALA A 468 6.11 -6.38 34.08
CA ALA A 468 5.74 -6.28 32.68
C ALA A 468 4.24 -5.92 32.62
N LEU A 469 3.90 -5.01 31.71
CA LEU A 469 2.52 -4.62 31.40
C LEU A 469 2.18 -5.15 30.01
N LEU A 470 1.05 -5.83 29.87
CA LEU A 470 0.61 -6.44 28.61
C LEU A 470 -0.77 -5.90 28.24
N LYS A 471 -0.82 -5.04 27.23
CA LYS A 471 -2.06 -4.68 26.54
C LYS A 471 -2.33 -5.71 25.44
N ILE A 472 -3.60 -6.09 25.29
CA ILE A 472 -4.06 -7.04 24.27
C ILE A 472 -5.29 -6.46 23.59
N GLU A 473 -5.30 -6.45 22.26
CA GLU A 473 -6.47 -6.22 21.43
C GLU A 473 -6.78 -7.53 20.69
N TYR A 474 -7.92 -8.15 21.01
CA TYR A 474 -8.42 -9.33 20.32
C TYR A 474 -9.55 -8.92 19.37
N ASP A 475 -9.37 -9.14 18.06
CA ASP A 475 -10.42 -9.01 17.05
C ASP A 475 -11.02 -10.40 16.75
N TYR A 476 -12.18 -10.68 17.35
CA TYR A 476 -12.93 -11.93 17.20
C TYR A 476 -13.90 -11.86 16.04
N GLN A 477 -14.00 -12.95 15.28
CA GLN A 477 -15.01 -13.17 14.24
C GLN A 477 -15.77 -14.47 14.51
N PHE A 478 -17.10 -14.42 14.39
CA PHE A 478 -18.01 -15.50 14.73
C PHE A 478 -18.77 -15.99 13.51
N THR A 479 -18.70 -17.29 13.24
CA THR A 479 -19.42 -17.92 12.11
C THR A 479 -20.02 -19.28 12.51
N GLY A 480 -21.12 -19.65 11.85
CA GLY A 480 -21.81 -20.92 12.08
C GLY A 480 -22.81 -20.87 13.23
N ALA A 481 -22.56 -21.61 14.31
CA ALA A 481 -23.45 -21.66 15.48
C ALA A 481 -23.21 -20.50 16.47
N LYS A 482 -24.28 -20.09 17.16
CA LYS A 482 -24.30 -19.00 18.16
C LYS A 482 -23.30 -19.20 19.29
N VAL A 483 -22.74 -18.09 19.79
CA VAL A 483 -21.74 -18.07 20.87
C VAL A 483 -22.26 -17.22 22.03
N PHE A 484 -22.21 -17.76 23.25
CA PHE A 484 -22.78 -17.10 24.44
C PHE A 484 -21.72 -16.55 25.41
N SER A 485 -20.47 -16.99 25.29
CA SER A 485 -19.35 -16.49 26.10
C SER A 485 -18.01 -16.74 25.41
N LEU A 486 -17.03 -15.89 25.72
CA LEU A 486 -15.62 -16.06 25.41
C LEU A 486 -14.86 -16.55 26.65
N ARG A 487 -13.71 -17.18 26.44
CA ARG A 487 -12.90 -17.82 27.47
C ARG A 487 -11.42 -17.55 27.17
N ILE A 488 -10.70 -16.94 28.11
CA ILE A 488 -9.30 -16.53 27.92
C ILE A 488 -8.50 -17.01 29.12
N ASN A 489 -7.55 -17.92 28.90
CA ASN A 489 -6.62 -18.34 29.93
C ASN A 489 -5.55 -17.25 30.09
N LEU A 490 -5.48 -16.63 31.27
CA LEU A 490 -4.57 -15.52 31.54
C LEU A 490 -3.11 -15.96 31.76
N GLN A 491 -2.80 -17.27 31.80
CA GLN A 491 -1.42 -17.78 31.87
C GLN A 491 -0.57 -17.16 33.00
N GLY A 492 -1.20 -16.88 34.15
CA GLY A 492 -0.58 -16.25 35.32
C GLY A 492 -0.23 -14.76 35.13
N TRP A 493 -0.95 -14.05 34.25
CA TRP A 493 -1.06 -12.59 34.26
C TRP A 493 -2.21 -12.16 35.17
N GLU A 494 -2.04 -11.06 35.91
CA GLU A 494 -3.10 -10.43 36.71
C GLU A 494 -3.88 -9.42 35.85
N THR A 495 -5.19 -9.31 36.07
CA THR A 495 -5.99 -8.18 35.60
C THR A 495 -5.56 -6.86 36.29
N THR A 496 -5.67 -5.73 35.59
CA THR A 496 -5.43 -4.40 36.17
C THR A 496 -6.73 -3.70 36.55
N ASP A 497 -6.66 -2.61 37.30
CA ASP A 497 -7.83 -1.80 37.71
C ASP A 497 -8.53 -1.07 36.53
N THR A 498 -8.05 -1.24 35.29
CA THR A 498 -8.72 -0.72 34.08
C THR A 498 -9.80 -1.69 33.60
N PRO A 499 -11.01 -1.22 33.25
CA PRO A 499 -12.09 -2.09 32.80
C PRO A 499 -11.80 -2.71 31.44
N VAL A 500 -12.38 -3.90 31.21
CA VAL A 500 -12.37 -4.60 29.93
C VAL A 500 -13.21 -3.81 28.90
N GLU A 501 -12.59 -3.32 27.83
CA GLU A 501 -13.31 -2.56 26.81
C GLU A 501 -13.86 -3.48 25.72
N SER A 502 -15.18 -3.40 25.49
CA SER A 502 -15.93 -4.30 24.59
C SER A 502 -17.00 -3.60 23.74
N GLY A 503 -17.06 -2.27 23.80
CA GLY A 503 -18.16 -1.49 23.21
C GLY A 503 -19.53 -1.70 23.84
N GLY A 504 -19.62 -2.42 24.98
CA GLY A 504 -20.89 -2.79 25.63
C GLY A 504 -21.48 -4.11 25.14
N LEU A 505 -20.73 -4.91 24.37
CA LEU A 505 -21.16 -6.20 23.82
C LEU A 505 -20.89 -7.39 24.77
N ILE A 506 -20.18 -7.17 25.87
CA ILE A 506 -19.95 -8.13 26.96
C ILE A 506 -20.72 -7.67 28.20
N ASP A 507 -21.40 -8.59 28.86
CA ASP A 507 -21.99 -8.35 30.19
C ASP A 507 -20.90 -8.43 31.26
N LEU A 508 -20.62 -7.31 31.92
CA LEU A 508 -19.59 -7.18 32.96
C LEU A 508 -20.15 -7.31 34.39
N ASN A 509 -21.42 -7.71 34.56
CA ASN A 509 -22.08 -7.79 35.87
C ASN A 509 -21.74 -9.07 36.65
N GLY A 510 -20.48 -9.28 37.02
CA GLY A 510 -20.09 -10.39 37.91
C GLY A 510 -18.58 -10.55 38.12
N ASP A 511 -18.20 -11.57 38.91
CA ASP A 511 -16.80 -12.03 39.00
C ASP A 511 -16.42 -12.77 37.71
N MET A 512 -15.78 -12.04 36.79
CA MET A 512 -15.42 -12.52 35.45
C MET A 512 -14.22 -13.49 35.46
N GLU A 513 -13.35 -13.37 36.47
CA GLU A 513 -12.11 -14.15 36.60
C GLU A 513 -12.30 -15.31 37.60
N THR A 514 -12.03 -16.53 37.14
CA THR A 514 -12.09 -17.72 38.00
C THR A 514 -10.80 -17.91 38.80
N ARG A 515 -10.87 -18.67 39.90
CA ARG A 515 -9.72 -18.99 40.78
C ARG A 515 -8.54 -19.72 40.10
N GLU A 516 -8.70 -20.12 38.85
CA GLU A 516 -7.69 -20.83 38.04
C GLU A 516 -7.03 -19.92 36.99
N GLY A 517 -7.33 -18.61 37.00
CA GLY A 517 -6.80 -17.65 36.01
C GLY A 517 -7.47 -17.74 34.64
N LEU A 518 -8.65 -18.35 34.56
CA LEU A 518 -9.50 -18.33 33.38
C LEU A 518 -10.51 -17.18 33.49
N LEU A 519 -10.43 -16.23 32.56
CA LEU A 519 -11.37 -15.14 32.36
C LEU A 519 -12.53 -15.61 31.47
N VAL A 520 -13.77 -15.44 31.93
CA VAL A 520 -14.99 -15.85 31.22
C VAL A 520 -15.85 -14.61 30.95
N LEU A 521 -16.18 -14.35 29.68
CA LEU A 521 -16.81 -13.11 29.23
C LEU A 521 -18.15 -13.43 28.53
N PRO A 522 -19.32 -13.29 29.19
CA PRO A 522 -20.62 -13.50 28.57
C PRO A 522 -20.92 -12.44 27.50
N LEU A 523 -21.51 -12.85 26.38
CA LEU A 523 -21.92 -11.94 25.31
C LEU A 523 -23.37 -11.47 25.53
N VAL A 524 -23.63 -10.17 25.36
CA VAL A 524 -24.96 -9.56 25.51
C VAL A 524 -25.91 -10.01 24.40
N ASP A 525 -25.37 -10.17 23.19
CA ASP A 525 -26.06 -10.69 22.01
C ASP A 525 -25.26 -11.85 21.40
N PRO A 526 -25.83 -13.07 21.30
CA PRO A 526 -25.16 -14.24 20.74
C PRO A 526 -25.18 -14.30 19.19
N GLU A 527 -25.76 -13.30 18.51
CA GLU A 527 -25.80 -13.17 17.04
C GLU A 527 -24.73 -12.22 16.47
N ILE A 528 -23.90 -11.60 17.32
CA ILE A 528 -22.79 -10.74 16.86
C ILE A 528 -21.84 -11.48 15.93
N GLN A 529 -21.42 -10.83 14.84
CA GLN A 529 -20.52 -11.42 13.83
C GLN A 529 -19.04 -11.08 14.06
N GLN A 530 -18.76 -9.95 14.74
CA GLN A 530 -17.42 -9.49 15.08
C GLN A 530 -17.45 -8.81 16.45
N LEU A 531 -16.36 -8.95 17.22
CA LEU A 531 -16.14 -8.25 18.48
C LEU A 531 -14.67 -7.84 18.62
N ARG A 532 -14.44 -6.58 18.98
CA ARG A 532 -13.14 -6.09 19.45
C ARG A 532 -13.11 -6.04 20.97
N LEU A 533 -12.06 -6.58 21.55
CA LEU A 533 -11.89 -6.74 23.00
C LEU A 533 -10.51 -6.23 23.42
N ASN A 534 -10.46 -5.20 24.27
CA ASN A 534 -9.22 -4.71 24.85
C ASN A 534 -9.06 -5.20 26.30
N LEU A 535 -7.87 -5.69 26.62
CA LEU A 535 -7.45 -6.10 27.96
C LEU A 535 -6.13 -5.41 28.31
N ASN A 536 -5.99 -4.96 29.56
CA ASN A 536 -4.70 -4.53 30.12
C ASN A 536 -4.37 -5.39 31.35
N LEU A 537 -3.27 -6.12 31.28
CA LEU A 537 -2.82 -7.08 32.28
C LEU A 537 -1.44 -6.70 32.81
N ARG A 538 -1.07 -7.18 34.00
CA ARG A 538 0.28 -7.01 34.57
C ARG A 538 0.85 -8.34 35.05
N LYS A 539 2.17 -8.42 35.14
CA LYS A 539 2.88 -9.57 35.70
C LYS A 539 4.21 -9.14 36.30
N LYS A 540 4.51 -9.57 37.53
CA LYS A 540 5.78 -9.24 38.20
C LYS A 540 6.94 -9.94 37.51
N ILE A 541 8.05 -9.23 37.37
CA ILE A 541 9.30 -9.69 36.74
C ILE A 541 10.48 -9.35 37.64
N GLN A 542 11.67 -9.80 37.26
CA GLN A 542 12.93 -9.43 37.93
C GLN A 542 13.98 -9.05 36.87
N LEU A 543 15.07 -8.40 37.26
CA LEU A 543 16.22 -8.22 36.37
C LEU A 543 16.91 -9.58 36.13
N GLY A 544 17.35 -9.84 34.90
CA GLY A 544 17.82 -11.15 34.42
C GLY A 544 16.83 -11.82 33.46
N GLU A 545 16.89 -13.14 33.34
CA GLU A 545 16.05 -13.91 32.40
C GLU A 545 14.58 -13.98 32.84
N ASN A 546 13.67 -13.67 31.91
CA ASN A 546 12.22 -13.73 32.11
C ASN A 546 11.56 -14.49 30.96
N THR A 547 10.79 -15.54 31.29
CA THR A 547 9.92 -16.27 30.36
C THR A 547 8.46 -15.87 30.62
N LEU A 548 7.76 -15.46 29.58
CA LEU A 548 6.37 -15.00 29.61
C LEU A 548 5.55 -15.73 28.53
N PHE A 549 4.59 -16.54 28.96
CA PHE A 549 3.52 -17.02 28.08
C PHE A 549 2.50 -15.89 27.89
N LEU A 550 2.04 -15.69 26.66
CA LEU A 550 0.92 -14.76 26.37
C LEU A 550 -0.42 -15.45 26.66
N PRO A 551 -1.48 -14.72 27.06
CA PRO A 551 -2.81 -15.29 27.26
C PRO A 551 -3.40 -15.97 26.03
N GLU A 552 -4.17 -17.03 26.26
CA GLU A 552 -4.68 -17.94 25.24
C GLU A 552 -6.21 -17.85 25.12
N ALA A 553 -6.70 -17.53 23.93
CA ALA A 553 -8.13 -17.49 23.63
C ALA A 553 -8.67 -18.92 23.37
N LEU A 554 -9.40 -19.47 24.34
CA LEU A 554 -9.93 -20.82 24.29
C LEU A 554 -11.18 -20.92 23.39
N GLU A 555 -11.37 -22.08 22.77
CA GLU A 555 -12.45 -22.37 21.81
C GLU A 555 -12.47 -21.46 20.56
N ALA A 556 -11.37 -20.77 20.28
CA ALA A 556 -11.16 -19.93 19.10
C ALA A 556 -9.92 -20.36 18.33
N ASN A 557 -9.95 -20.23 17.00
CA ASN A 557 -8.78 -20.43 16.15
C ASN A 557 -7.97 -19.14 16.10
N ALA A 558 -6.82 -19.10 16.78
CA ALA A 558 -5.89 -17.99 16.70
C ALA A 558 -5.33 -17.86 15.28
N VAL A 559 -5.52 -16.69 14.68
CA VAL A 559 -4.91 -16.27 13.41
C VAL A 559 -3.63 -15.51 13.73
N ASP A 560 -2.62 -15.60 12.86
CA ASP A 560 -1.36 -14.88 13.00
C ASP A 560 -1.56 -13.40 13.34
N GLY A 561 -0.97 -13.01 14.47
CA GLY A 561 -1.05 -11.69 15.05
C GLY A 561 0.33 -11.05 15.22
N GLU A 562 0.39 -10.00 16.02
CA GLU A 562 1.64 -9.29 16.30
C GLU A 562 1.87 -9.13 17.80
N LEU A 563 3.14 -9.15 18.20
CA LEU A 563 3.64 -8.81 19.51
C LEU A 563 4.66 -7.67 19.36
N LEU A 564 4.31 -6.51 19.88
CA LEU A 564 5.17 -5.36 20.04
C LEU A 564 5.80 -5.41 21.42
N VAL A 565 7.12 -5.34 21.52
CA VAL A 565 7.83 -5.35 22.79
C VAL A 565 8.58 -4.04 22.99
N ASP A 566 8.18 -3.34 24.05
CA ASP A 566 8.64 -2.02 24.46
C ASP A 566 9.35 -2.11 25.82
N SER A 567 10.14 -1.07 26.14
CA SER A 567 10.76 -0.92 27.45
C SER A 567 10.93 0.55 27.81
N THR A 568 10.90 0.84 29.11
CA THR A 568 11.27 2.18 29.61
C THR A 568 12.75 2.47 29.33
N GLU A 569 13.13 3.75 29.16
CA GLU A 569 14.51 4.11 28.76
C GLU A 569 15.60 3.56 29.69
N ALA A 570 15.29 3.39 30.98
CA ALA A 570 16.21 2.83 31.97
C ALA A 570 16.49 1.31 31.79
N ILE A 571 15.71 0.63 30.95
CA ILE A 571 15.72 -0.83 30.77
C ILE A 571 16.17 -1.21 29.36
N GLN A 572 16.84 -2.35 29.24
CA GLN A 572 17.18 -3.01 27.99
C GLN A 572 16.63 -4.44 28.03
N VAL A 573 15.83 -4.78 27.02
CA VAL A 573 15.26 -6.14 26.84
C VAL A 573 15.99 -6.81 25.69
N SER A 574 16.72 -7.88 25.98
CA SER A 574 17.48 -8.67 25.01
C SER A 574 16.76 -10.00 24.75
N PRO A 575 16.13 -10.21 23.57
CA PRO A 575 15.31 -11.39 23.31
C PRO A 575 16.13 -12.68 23.17
N ASN A 576 15.82 -13.70 23.98
CA ASN A 576 16.40 -15.03 23.83
C ASN A 576 15.61 -15.82 22.76
N LEU A 577 15.96 -15.58 21.50
CA LEU A 577 15.30 -16.20 20.34
C LEU A 577 15.33 -17.74 20.35
N SER A 578 16.30 -18.36 21.03
CA SER A 578 16.41 -19.83 21.11
C SER A 578 15.36 -20.47 22.02
N GLU A 579 14.78 -19.68 22.93
CA GLU A 579 13.78 -20.12 23.89
C GLU A 579 12.35 -19.68 23.56
N MET A 580 12.17 -18.82 22.55
CA MET A 580 10.84 -18.40 22.12
C MET A 580 10.08 -19.56 21.45
N THR A 581 8.76 -19.51 21.49
CA THR A 581 7.91 -20.51 20.83
C THR A 581 6.65 -19.84 20.29
N GLY A 582 6.31 -20.10 19.02
CA GLY A 582 5.18 -19.44 18.35
C GLY A 582 5.38 -17.96 18.05
N LEU A 583 6.62 -17.47 18.10
CA LEU A 583 7.04 -16.10 17.80
C LEU A 583 8.15 -16.09 16.75
N SER A 584 8.10 -15.14 15.81
CA SER A 584 9.17 -14.91 14.81
C SER A 584 9.42 -13.42 14.61
N VAL A 585 10.68 -13.00 14.54
CA VAL A 585 11.06 -11.59 14.35
C VAL A 585 10.58 -11.08 12.99
N ILE A 586 9.87 -9.95 12.98
CA ILE A 586 9.53 -9.25 11.73
C ILE A 586 10.75 -8.40 11.36
N ALA A 587 11.48 -8.83 10.33
CA ALA A 587 12.58 -8.04 9.78
C ALA A 587 12.06 -6.67 9.31
N LYS A 588 12.76 -5.60 9.68
CA LYS A 588 12.42 -4.25 9.20
C LYS A 588 12.49 -4.23 7.68
N THR A 589 11.34 -4.01 7.04
CA THR A 589 11.32 -3.70 5.61
C THR A 589 11.90 -2.30 5.46
N GLU A 590 13.00 -2.17 4.72
CA GLU A 590 13.58 -0.85 4.40
C GLU A 590 12.62 -0.11 3.46
N GLY A 591 11.72 0.68 4.06
CA GLY A 591 10.86 1.59 3.33
C GLY A 591 11.71 2.67 2.67
N ASN A 592 11.56 2.83 1.35
CA ASN A 592 12.13 3.96 0.61
C ASN A 592 11.34 5.25 0.92
N SER A 593 11.46 5.73 2.16
CA SER A 593 10.96 7.03 2.63
C SER A 593 12.13 8.00 2.78
N THR A 594 12.59 8.54 1.65
CA THR A 594 13.37 9.79 1.66
C THR A 594 12.51 10.92 2.24
N ASP A 595 13.16 11.92 2.83
CA ASP A 595 12.56 13.17 3.33
C ASP A 595 11.70 13.05 4.60
N SER A 596 12.30 12.63 5.71
CA SER A 596 11.94 13.07 7.09
C SER A 596 13.09 12.85 8.08
N ALA A 597 14.23 13.48 7.82
CA ALA A 597 15.42 13.39 8.68
C ALA A 597 15.35 14.33 9.90
N ASP A 598 14.29 14.22 10.72
CA ASP A 598 14.17 14.96 11.98
C ASP A 598 13.55 14.13 13.12
N GLN A 599 14.34 13.96 14.18
CA GLN A 599 14.05 13.48 15.55
C GLN A 599 13.34 12.12 15.80
N ASP A 600 12.26 11.73 15.12
CA ASP A 600 11.47 10.56 15.59
C ASP A 600 12.10 9.18 15.31
N THR A 601 13.02 9.07 14.35
CA THR A 601 13.72 7.81 14.00
C THR A 601 14.54 7.20 15.15
N ALA A 602 14.81 7.95 16.21
CA ALA A 602 15.49 7.44 17.40
C ALA A 602 14.60 6.50 18.26
N LYS A 603 13.27 6.67 18.26
CA LYS A 603 12.36 5.81 19.05
C LYS A 603 12.19 4.43 18.44
N GLU A 604 12.01 4.37 17.11
CA GLU A 604 11.80 3.11 16.39
C GLU A 604 13.02 2.16 16.45
N GLN A 605 14.20 2.62 16.85
CA GLN A 605 15.40 1.77 16.96
C GLN A 605 15.40 0.85 18.20
N GLY A 606 14.54 1.10 19.19
CA GLY A 606 14.48 0.30 20.43
C GLY A 606 13.35 -0.75 20.50
N GLN A 607 12.39 -0.73 19.58
CA GLN A 607 11.16 -1.52 19.64
C GLN A 607 11.30 -2.85 18.90
N LEU A 608 11.01 -3.97 19.57
CA LEU A 608 11.10 -5.32 19.01
C LEU A 608 9.72 -5.77 18.52
N ARG A 609 9.58 -6.03 17.22
CA ARG A 609 8.33 -6.45 16.59
C ARG A 609 8.39 -7.92 16.17
N LEU A 610 7.45 -8.71 16.69
CA LEU A 610 7.36 -10.16 16.51
C LEU A 610 5.99 -10.51 15.90
N ARG A 611 5.94 -11.51 15.03
CA ARG A 611 4.70 -12.15 14.56
C ARG A 611 4.37 -13.33 15.46
N THR A 612 3.12 -13.49 15.85
CA THR A 612 2.61 -14.68 16.53
C THR A 612 2.08 -15.68 15.49
N PHE A 613 2.29 -16.97 15.70
CA PHE A 613 1.82 -18.03 14.78
C PHE A 613 1.39 -19.35 15.47
N LEU A 614 1.25 -19.35 16.80
CA LEU A 614 0.67 -20.45 17.58
C LEU A 614 -0.34 -19.86 18.59
N ALA A 615 -1.30 -20.68 19.04
CA ALA A 615 -2.34 -20.26 19.99
C ALA A 615 -1.80 -19.86 21.37
N LEU A 616 -0.67 -20.43 21.79
CA LEU A 616 0.02 -20.13 23.05
C LEU A 616 1.48 -19.69 22.78
N PRO A 617 1.73 -18.41 22.44
CA PRO A 617 3.09 -17.91 22.24
C PRO A 617 3.87 -17.79 23.56
N LYS A 618 5.15 -18.16 23.54
CA LYS A 618 6.11 -17.99 24.63
C LYS A 618 7.18 -16.98 24.22
N PHE A 619 7.25 -15.85 24.94
CA PHE A 619 8.34 -14.88 24.88
C PHE A 619 9.40 -15.23 25.95
N SER A 620 10.69 -15.10 25.62
CA SER A 620 11.79 -15.20 26.59
C SER A 620 12.82 -14.11 26.31
N ALA A 621 13.26 -13.38 27.33
CA ALA A 621 14.24 -12.30 27.20
C ALA A 621 15.01 -12.06 28.50
N GLU A 622 16.25 -11.58 28.36
CA GLU A 622 17.02 -11.00 29.47
C GLU A 622 16.65 -9.52 29.63
N VAL A 623 16.30 -9.12 30.85
CA VAL A 623 15.89 -7.75 31.21
C VAL A 623 16.99 -7.14 32.08
N THR A 624 17.69 -6.14 31.55
CA THR A 624 18.84 -5.50 32.22
C THR A 624 18.62 -4.00 32.40
N GLN A 625 19.27 -3.40 33.40
CA GLN A 625 19.22 -1.95 33.61
C GLN A 625 20.36 -1.27 32.83
N ARG A 626 20.04 -0.22 32.06
CA ARG A 626 21.05 0.55 31.32
C ARG A 626 21.88 1.40 32.29
N GLN A 627 23.21 1.37 32.10
CA GLN A 627 24.11 2.23 32.86
C GLN A 627 23.89 3.70 32.52
N ARG A 628 23.87 4.58 33.52
CA ARG A 628 23.71 6.03 33.37
C ARG A 628 24.77 6.60 32.42
N GLN A 629 24.33 7.30 31.37
CA GLN A 629 25.21 8.03 30.46
C GLN A 629 24.96 9.52 30.60
N VAL A 630 26.04 10.32 30.69
CA VAL A 630 25.98 11.78 30.72
C VAL A 630 26.87 12.31 29.61
N VAL A 631 26.34 13.25 28.83
CA VAL A 631 27.07 13.96 27.77
C VAL A 631 26.91 15.46 27.99
N ALA A 632 27.98 16.21 27.84
CA ALA A 632 28.00 17.67 27.97
C ALA A 632 28.26 18.33 26.60
N ALA A 633 27.54 19.40 26.29
CA ALA A 633 27.83 20.28 25.16
C ALA A 633 28.26 21.65 25.67
N GLU A 634 29.39 22.17 25.17
CA GLU A 634 29.99 23.39 25.73
C GLU A 634 29.85 24.61 24.81
N ARG A 635 29.49 25.74 25.42
CA ARG A 635 29.27 27.03 24.75
C ARG A 635 29.89 28.16 25.59
N THR A 636 30.99 28.74 25.12
CA THR A 636 31.61 29.91 25.78
C THR A 636 31.29 31.21 25.04
N GLN A 637 30.83 32.23 25.76
CA GLN A 637 30.76 33.61 25.27
C GLN A 637 31.83 34.44 25.98
N VAL A 638 32.61 35.17 25.19
CA VAL A 638 33.65 36.10 25.67
C VAL A 638 33.33 37.50 25.19
N GLU A 639 33.30 38.46 26.12
CA GLU A 639 33.15 39.89 25.85
C GLU A 639 34.40 40.61 26.34
N ILE A 640 35.15 41.23 25.42
CA ILE A 640 36.46 41.85 25.66
C ILE A 640 36.33 43.36 25.52
N ASP A 641 36.58 44.09 26.61
CA ASP A 641 36.69 45.55 26.65
C ASP A 641 38.13 45.98 27.01
N GLN A 642 38.40 47.29 26.99
CA GLN A 642 39.75 47.84 27.21
C GLN A 642 40.33 47.60 28.62
N GLN A 643 39.52 47.17 29.60
CA GLN A 643 39.91 47.02 31.00
C GLN A 643 39.54 45.66 31.61
N THR A 644 38.52 44.99 31.07
CA THR A 644 38.00 43.72 31.60
C THR A 644 37.61 42.78 30.47
N ILE A 645 37.68 41.49 30.78
CA ILE A 645 37.18 40.38 29.95
C ILE A 645 36.09 39.69 30.76
N ARG A 646 34.88 39.60 30.21
CA ARG A 646 33.79 38.78 30.77
C ARG A 646 33.74 37.46 30.05
N VAL A 647 33.62 36.37 30.81
CA VAL A 647 33.43 35.03 30.26
C VAL A 647 32.17 34.41 30.84
N ARG A 648 31.35 33.83 29.97
CA ARG A 648 30.19 33.00 30.31
C ARG A 648 30.34 31.65 29.61
N GLN A 649 30.66 30.61 30.36
CA GLN A 649 30.77 29.23 29.89
C GLN A 649 29.51 28.47 30.29
N ARG A 650 28.66 28.17 29.31
CA ARG A 650 27.46 27.35 29.46
C ARG A 650 27.78 25.91 29.06
N ILE A 651 27.47 24.99 29.96
CA ILE A 651 27.64 23.55 29.79
C ILE A 651 26.23 22.93 29.84
N ASP A 652 25.70 22.57 28.68
CA ASP A 652 24.39 21.93 28.54
C ASP A 652 24.56 20.42 28.73
N TYR A 653 24.17 19.88 29.89
CA TYR A 653 24.27 18.45 30.19
C TYR A 653 23.01 17.67 29.79
N GLN A 654 23.21 16.54 29.13
CA GLN A 654 22.19 15.53 28.82
C GLN A 654 22.49 14.23 29.58
N ALA A 655 21.75 14.00 30.66
CA ALA A 655 21.73 12.71 31.36
C ALA A 655 20.68 11.77 30.74
N LYS A 656 21.10 10.56 30.37
CA LYS A 656 20.26 9.49 29.79
C LYS A 656 20.18 8.28 30.72
N TYR A 657 19.07 7.55 30.62
CA TYR A 657 18.76 6.29 31.30
C TYR A 657 18.57 6.37 32.83
N GLN A 658 19.25 7.28 33.54
CA GLN A 658 19.05 7.56 34.96
C GLN A 658 19.23 9.05 35.25
N PRO A 659 18.47 9.64 36.21
CA PRO A 659 18.63 11.04 36.57
C PRO A 659 19.94 11.31 37.33
N VAL A 660 20.34 12.59 37.33
CA VAL A 660 21.53 13.09 38.02
C VAL A 660 21.12 14.14 39.06
N SER A 661 21.72 14.08 40.24
CA SER A 661 21.54 15.04 41.36
C SER A 661 22.78 15.91 41.62
N GLN A 662 23.95 15.50 41.14
CA GLN A 662 25.23 16.18 41.35
C GLN A 662 26.10 16.06 40.09
N LEU A 663 26.75 17.15 39.70
CA LEU A 663 27.63 17.24 38.53
C LEU A 663 29.06 17.56 38.97
N SER A 664 30.06 16.98 38.30
CA SER A 664 31.46 17.17 38.67
C SER A 664 32.18 18.02 37.61
N LEU A 665 32.78 19.12 38.04
CA LEU A 665 33.57 20.05 37.22
C LEU A 665 35.01 20.10 37.74
N SER A 666 35.96 20.37 36.86
CA SER A 666 37.37 20.60 37.18
C SER A 666 37.74 22.06 36.83
N LEU A 667 37.91 22.89 37.87
CA LEU A 667 38.26 24.31 37.73
C LEU A 667 39.76 24.53 37.97
N PRO A 668 40.44 25.39 37.21
CA PRO A 668 41.75 25.93 37.61
C PRO A 668 41.66 26.65 38.95
N GLU A 669 42.72 26.59 39.75
CA GLU A 669 42.81 27.34 41.01
C GLU A 669 42.65 28.86 40.79
N SER A 670 43.09 29.37 39.63
CA SER A 670 42.89 30.77 39.20
C SER A 670 41.42 31.15 38.96
N LEU A 671 40.51 30.19 38.71
CA LEU A 671 39.06 30.44 38.75
C LEU A 671 38.48 30.23 40.14
N TRP A 672 38.93 29.21 40.88
CA TRP A 672 38.45 28.94 42.23
C TRP A 672 38.71 30.10 43.22
N LEU A 673 39.80 30.84 43.02
CA LEU A 673 40.18 32.01 43.82
C LEU A 673 39.65 33.34 43.26
N ASN A 674 38.77 33.32 42.26
CA ASN A 674 38.21 34.53 41.66
C ASN A 674 36.86 34.89 42.33
N ASP A 675 36.83 36.00 43.06
CA ASP A 675 35.63 36.51 43.76
C ASP A 675 34.41 36.78 42.83
N SER A 676 34.63 36.88 41.52
CA SER A 676 33.54 37.03 40.53
C SER A 676 32.96 35.71 40.03
N LEU A 677 33.51 34.56 40.43
CA LEU A 677 33.04 33.24 39.98
C LEU A 677 31.62 32.95 40.49
N THR A 678 30.70 32.73 39.55
CA THR A 678 29.33 32.29 39.81
C THR A 678 28.99 31.05 39.01
N VAL A 679 28.22 30.14 39.61
CA VAL A 679 27.68 28.94 38.97
C VAL A 679 26.16 28.96 39.13
N THR A 680 25.43 28.87 38.01
CA THR A 680 23.97 28.98 38.00
C THR A 680 23.31 27.91 37.12
N LEU A 681 22.02 27.65 37.39
CA LEU A 681 21.13 26.83 36.58
C LEU A 681 19.89 27.68 36.27
N ASN A 682 19.66 27.97 34.98
CA ASN A 682 18.59 28.88 34.53
C ASN A 682 18.58 30.24 35.28
N GLY A 683 19.76 30.78 35.61
CA GLY A 683 19.93 32.04 36.33
C GLY A 683 19.80 31.96 37.87
N ALA A 684 19.40 30.81 38.43
CA ALA A 684 19.43 30.59 39.88
C ALA A 684 20.82 30.08 40.31
N SER A 685 21.42 30.68 41.34
CA SER A 685 22.72 30.24 41.87
C SER A 685 22.64 28.83 42.46
N LEU A 686 23.63 28.00 42.14
CA LEU A 686 23.75 26.64 42.69
C LEU A 686 24.82 26.55 43.78
N PRO A 687 24.62 25.72 44.81
CA PRO A 687 25.67 25.37 45.75
C PRO A 687 26.71 24.46 45.08
N PHE A 688 27.98 24.84 45.17
CA PHE A 688 29.12 24.03 44.74
C PHE A 688 30.23 24.07 45.80
N GLY A 689 31.04 23.01 45.85
CA GLY A 689 32.15 22.88 46.80
C GLY A 689 33.16 21.85 46.33
N LEU A 690 34.28 21.72 47.05
CA LEU A 690 35.32 20.74 46.70
C LEU A 690 34.82 19.30 46.85
N ASP A 691 35.14 18.45 45.87
CA ASP A 691 34.86 17.01 45.94
C ASP A 691 35.79 16.37 46.98
N THR A 692 35.24 16.15 48.17
CA THR A 692 35.93 15.61 49.35
C THR A 692 35.90 14.07 49.41
N SER A 693 35.50 13.40 48.32
CA SER A 693 35.58 11.93 48.20
C SER A 693 36.96 11.42 47.74
N LEU A 694 37.90 12.33 47.45
CA LEU A 694 39.30 12.02 47.16
C LEU A 694 40.16 12.28 48.40
N ASP A 695 40.48 11.21 49.13
CA ASP A 695 41.33 11.25 50.33
C ASP A 695 42.77 11.72 49.99
N PRO A 696 43.38 12.61 50.79
CA PRO A 696 44.74 13.08 50.57
C PRO A 696 45.76 12.02 51.05
N LEU A 697 46.23 11.17 50.14
CA LEU A 697 47.36 10.26 50.37
C LEU A 697 48.71 11.00 50.43
N LEU A 698 48.83 11.98 51.32
CA LEU A 698 50.11 12.41 51.86
C LEU A 698 50.57 11.38 52.91
N GLY A 699 51.20 10.30 52.43
CA GLY A 699 51.92 9.39 53.29
C GLY A 699 53.19 10.06 53.85
N GLU A 700 53.23 10.34 55.15
CA GLU A 700 54.48 10.67 55.83
C GLU A 700 55.42 9.45 55.82
N GLY A 701 56.43 9.46 54.93
CA GLY A 701 57.61 8.61 55.13
C GLY A 701 58.31 8.11 53.86
N SER A 702 59.58 8.51 53.74
CA SER A 702 60.65 7.84 52.97
C SER A 702 60.57 7.89 51.43
N ILE A 703 61.68 7.90 50.68
CA ILE A 703 63.10 8.09 51.03
C ILE A 703 63.82 8.74 49.82
N VAL A 704 65.03 9.27 50.05
CA VAL A 704 65.94 9.84 49.04
C VAL A 704 66.05 8.98 47.76
N GLY A 705 65.91 9.64 46.60
CA GLY A 705 66.33 9.16 45.28
C GLY A 705 66.85 10.34 44.47
N ASP A 706 68.14 10.35 44.17
CA ASP A 706 68.87 11.48 43.57
C ASP A 706 69.22 11.14 42.11
N GLU A 707 68.47 11.69 41.15
CA GLU A 707 68.85 11.73 39.74
C GLU A 707 68.06 12.85 39.03
N ALA A 708 68.77 13.89 38.58
CA ALA A 708 68.17 15.08 37.99
C ALA A 708 68.24 15.05 36.45
N GLU A 709 67.16 14.62 35.78
CA GLU A 709 66.99 14.90 34.36
C GLU A 709 66.58 16.37 34.14
N VAL A 710 67.22 17.02 33.18
CA VAL A 710 67.06 18.45 32.90
C VAL A 710 65.85 18.67 31.99
N ALA A 711 64.70 18.98 32.60
CA ALA A 711 63.53 19.45 31.87
C ALA A 711 63.75 20.86 31.30
N SER A 712 63.30 21.10 30.07
CA SER A 712 63.41 22.38 29.35
C SER A 712 62.38 23.42 29.82
N GLU A 713 62.80 24.68 29.93
CA GLU A 713 62.06 25.79 30.57
C GLU A 713 60.84 26.35 29.79
N ASP A 714 60.33 25.65 28.77
CA ASP A 714 59.37 26.18 27.77
C ASP A 714 57.96 25.52 27.77
N GLU A 715 57.59 24.72 28.79
CA GLU A 715 56.18 24.32 29.00
C GLU A 715 55.51 25.14 30.13
N PRO A 716 54.29 25.70 29.90
CA PRO A 716 53.57 26.42 30.93
C PRO A 716 53.04 25.46 32.00
N GLN A 717 53.61 25.55 33.21
CA GLN A 717 53.28 24.71 34.38
C GLN A 717 51.79 24.37 34.50
N GLU A 718 51.48 23.08 34.68
CA GLU A 718 50.11 22.62 34.94
C GLU A 718 49.54 23.25 36.22
N GLN A 719 48.75 24.31 36.04
CA GLN A 719 48.09 25.00 37.16
C GLN A 719 47.11 24.05 37.85
N MET A 720 47.29 23.87 39.16
CA MET A 720 46.50 22.95 39.98
C MET A 720 44.99 23.12 39.73
N ARG A 721 44.34 22.06 39.25
CA ARG A 721 42.89 22.01 39.07
C ARG A 721 42.21 21.37 40.27
N LYS A 722 41.12 21.98 40.72
CA LYS A 722 40.28 21.51 41.82
C LYS A 722 39.02 20.88 41.25
N GLN A 723 38.75 19.63 41.64
CA GLN A 723 37.47 18.98 41.37
C GLN A 723 36.41 19.57 42.32
N ILE A 724 35.33 20.10 41.75
CA ILE A 724 34.18 20.62 42.47
C ILE A 724 32.94 19.78 42.14
N LEU A 725 32.05 19.69 43.12
CA LEU A 725 30.77 19.02 43.03
C LEU A 725 29.66 20.08 43.08
N VAL A 726 28.94 20.23 41.98
CA VAL A 726 27.78 21.13 41.85
C VAL A 726 26.53 20.34 42.18
N SER A 727 25.78 20.76 43.21
CA SER A 727 24.56 20.05 43.62
C SER A 727 23.31 20.67 42.97
N LEU A 728 22.49 19.83 42.35
CA LEU A 728 21.26 20.23 41.68
C LEU A 728 20.09 20.30 42.68
N PRO A 729 19.10 21.20 42.47
CA PRO A 729 17.99 21.39 43.41
C PRO A 729 17.02 20.20 43.49
N ARG A 730 17.08 19.28 42.51
CA ARG A 730 16.39 17.99 42.47
C ARG A 730 17.13 17.06 41.48
N PRO A 731 16.92 15.74 41.52
CA PRO A 731 17.35 14.86 40.43
C PRO A 731 16.70 15.29 39.10
N MET A 732 17.51 15.41 38.04
CA MET A 732 17.07 15.85 36.71
C MET A 732 17.58 14.91 35.60
N LEU A 733 16.90 14.90 34.46
CA LEU A 733 17.13 13.98 33.33
C LEU A 733 16.92 14.78 32.03
N SER A 734 17.91 14.75 31.14
CA SER A 734 18.17 15.76 30.10
C SER A 734 18.23 17.22 30.57
N ASP A 735 18.68 18.09 29.66
CA ASP A 735 18.50 19.54 29.65
C ASP A 735 18.83 20.25 30.98
N ILE A 736 20.06 20.02 31.47
CA ILE A 736 20.59 20.64 32.69
C ILE A 736 21.66 21.68 32.30
N PRO A 737 21.29 22.95 32.03
CA PRO A 737 22.24 23.98 31.62
C PRO A 737 22.92 24.64 32.80
N ILE A 738 24.20 24.32 33.01
CA ILE A 738 25.05 24.96 34.00
C ILE A 738 25.76 26.15 33.34
N GLU A 739 25.47 27.38 33.78
CA GLU A 739 26.17 28.58 33.34
C GLU A 739 27.15 29.03 34.41
N ILE A 740 28.43 29.06 34.04
CA ILE A 740 29.57 29.48 34.85
C ILE A 740 30.00 30.84 34.32
N SER A 741 30.06 31.86 35.18
CA SER A 741 30.50 33.21 34.75
C SER A 741 31.49 33.83 35.72
N TYR A 742 32.42 34.60 35.17
CA TYR A 742 33.48 35.32 35.89
C TYR A 742 34.01 36.50 35.04
N GLU A 743 34.68 37.44 35.69
CA GLU A 743 35.44 38.52 35.05
C GLU A 743 36.95 38.32 35.26
N LEU A 744 37.76 38.80 34.30
CA LEU A 744 39.22 38.87 34.38
C LEU A 744 39.70 40.29 34.02
N PRO A 745 40.82 40.78 34.59
CA PRO A 745 41.42 42.03 34.16
C PRO A 745 42.06 41.89 32.77
N MET A 746 41.90 42.91 31.92
CA MET A 746 42.57 42.95 30.62
C MET A 746 44.06 43.29 30.82
N PRO A 747 45.02 42.59 30.16
CA PRO A 747 46.41 43.01 30.16
C PRO A 747 46.56 44.38 29.48
N LYS A 748 47.64 45.11 29.82
CA LYS A 748 47.93 46.43 29.24
C LYS A 748 48.25 46.29 27.75
N LEU A 749 47.30 46.66 26.89
CA LEU A 749 47.49 46.68 25.45
C LEU A 749 48.38 47.86 25.02
N VAL A 750 49.23 47.57 24.03
CA VAL A 750 50.01 48.56 23.27
C VAL A 750 49.53 48.52 21.81
N ALA A 751 49.71 49.61 21.06
CA ALA A 751 49.40 49.63 19.63
C ALA A 751 50.44 48.83 18.85
N GLU A 752 50.00 48.07 17.85
CA GLU A 752 50.83 47.20 17.00
C GLU A 752 51.56 46.02 17.71
N GLU A 753 51.32 45.81 19.02
CA GLU A 753 51.92 44.72 19.79
C GLU A 753 50.85 43.68 20.23
N LEU A 754 51.03 42.43 19.82
CA LEU A 754 50.13 41.31 20.13
C LEU A 754 50.33 40.83 21.57
N SER A 755 49.49 41.30 22.49
CA SER A 755 49.46 40.85 23.88
C SER A 755 48.73 39.50 23.99
N PRO A 756 49.34 38.44 24.56
CA PRO A 756 48.66 37.16 24.76
C PRO A 756 47.60 37.25 25.86
N VAL A 757 46.46 36.59 25.64
CA VAL A 757 45.33 36.50 26.57
C VAL A 757 44.94 35.04 26.72
N LEU A 758 45.17 34.47 27.91
CA LEU A 758 44.82 33.09 28.26
C LEU A 758 43.56 33.08 29.12
N LEU A 759 42.48 32.49 28.61
CA LEU A 759 41.20 32.38 29.30
C LEU A 759 41.04 30.97 29.90
N PRO A 760 41.16 30.79 31.24
CA PRO A 760 40.98 29.48 31.87
C PRO A 760 39.54 28.97 31.72
N LEU A 761 39.37 27.70 31.35
CA LEU A 761 38.06 27.07 31.17
C LEU A 761 37.77 26.05 32.29
N ALA A 762 36.51 26.01 32.71
CA ALA A 762 35.98 24.89 33.49
C ALA A 762 35.91 23.65 32.60
N LEU A 763 36.15 22.46 33.15
CA LEU A 763 36.01 21.20 32.41
C LEU A 763 34.98 20.28 33.08
N PRO A 764 33.94 19.80 32.39
CA PRO A 764 33.06 18.76 32.92
C PRO A 764 33.84 17.46 33.09
N LYS A 765 33.49 16.62 34.08
CA LYS A 765 34.09 15.29 34.23
C LYS A 765 33.66 14.35 33.11
N ASP A 766 32.40 14.47 32.69
CA ASP A 766 31.72 13.66 31.68
C ASP A 766 32.26 13.87 30.24
N ARG A 767 31.70 13.12 29.29
CA ARG A 767 32.07 13.19 27.87
C ARG A 767 31.53 14.47 27.23
N VAL A 768 32.43 15.26 26.66
CA VAL A 768 32.08 16.44 25.85
C VAL A 768 31.72 16.01 24.42
N SER A 769 30.67 16.59 23.84
CA SER A 769 30.25 16.35 22.44
C SER A 769 30.76 17.38 21.44
N GLY A 770 31.42 18.44 21.92
CA GLY A 770 31.98 19.54 21.16
C GLY A 770 31.87 20.86 21.93
N HIS A 771 32.76 21.81 21.62
CA HIS A 771 32.85 23.10 22.29
C HIS A 771 32.86 24.24 21.26
N LYS A 772 31.88 25.15 21.34
CA LYS A 772 31.86 26.38 20.54
C LYS A 772 32.16 27.58 21.43
N ALA A 773 33.05 28.46 21.00
CA ALA A 773 33.28 29.74 21.65
C ALA A 773 32.97 30.92 20.70
N ARG A 774 32.25 31.92 21.20
CA ARG A 774 31.97 33.19 20.52
C ARG A 774 32.71 34.30 21.23
N VAL A 775 33.61 34.97 20.52
CA VAL A 775 34.41 36.06 21.05
C VAL A 775 33.92 37.37 20.43
N SER A 776 33.69 38.38 21.27
CA SER A 776 33.28 39.72 20.86
C SER A 776 34.17 40.76 21.55
N ALA A 777 34.63 41.75 20.80
CA ALA A 777 35.61 42.74 21.25
C ALA A 777 35.14 44.18 20.98
N ALA A 778 35.48 45.10 21.88
CA ALA A 778 35.28 46.53 21.67
C ALA A 778 36.01 47.04 20.40
N PRO A 779 35.45 48.00 19.63
CA PRO A 779 36.00 48.44 18.34
C PRO A 779 37.40 49.08 18.38
N ALA A 780 38.00 49.27 19.55
CA ALA A 780 39.37 49.75 19.72
C ALA A 780 40.38 48.62 20.05
N VAL A 781 39.94 47.36 20.05
CA VAL A 781 40.73 46.17 20.40
C VAL A 781 40.60 45.13 19.30
N LEU A 782 41.67 44.91 18.54
CA LEU A 782 41.73 43.80 17.60
C LEU A 782 42.06 42.52 18.38
N VAL A 783 41.24 41.48 18.20
CA VAL A 783 41.42 40.17 18.85
C VAL A 783 41.53 39.07 17.81
N THR A 784 42.51 38.18 17.98
CA THR A 784 42.75 37.03 17.10
C THR A 784 42.97 35.75 17.92
N VAL A 785 42.82 34.58 17.29
CA VAL A 785 43.11 33.28 17.93
C VAL A 785 44.62 33.04 17.94
N ASN A 786 45.18 32.56 19.05
CA ASN A 786 46.60 32.24 19.12
C ASN A 786 46.92 30.88 18.49
N GLN A 787 47.05 30.86 17.16
CA GLN A 787 47.39 29.68 16.35
C GLN A 787 48.82 29.12 16.57
N ARG A 788 49.63 29.70 17.48
CA ARG A 788 51.02 29.24 17.73
C ARG A 788 51.24 28.59 19.09
N ALA A 789 50.38 28.82 20.08
CA ALA A 789 50.64 28.42 21.46
C ALA A 789 49.94 27.12 21.91
N ALA A 790 48.89 26.66 21.22
CA ALA A 790 48.22 25.39 21.56
C ALA A 790 47.32 24.84 20.44
N SER A 791 47.86 23.94 19.61
CA SER A 791 47.14 23.03 18.67
C SER A 791 46.26 23.64 17.56
N ASP A 792 46.09 22.91 16.45
CA ASP A 792 45.12 23.20 15.37
C ASP A 792 43.65 22.92 15.77
N ALA A 793 43.36 22.74 17.07
CA ALA A 793 42.09 22.27 17.57
C ALA A 793 40.94 23.29 17.44
N TRP A 794 41.24 24.60 17.51
CA TRP A 794 40.23 25.68 17.39
C TRP A 794 40.07 26.15 15.94
N LYS A 795 39.01 25.69 15.28
CA LYS A 795 38.67 26.07 13.89
C LYS A 795 37.73 27.28 13.89
N ILE A 796 38.00 28.27 13.04
CA ILE A 796 37.14 29.46 12.89
C ILE A 796 35.86 29.06 12.13
N VAL A 797 34.70 29.48 12.64
CA VAL A 797 33.37 29.20 12.08
C VAL A 797 32.70 30.52 11.69
N PRO A 798 32.13 30.64 10.47
CA PRO A 798 31.36 31.82 10.08
C PRO A 798 30.23 32.12 11.08
N VAL A 799 30.07 33.39 11.44
CA VAL A 799 29.01 33.82 12.36
C VAL A 799 27.70 33.90 11.58
N GLU A 800 26.78 32.96 11.81
CA GLU A 800 25.41 33.05 11.33
C GLU A 800 24.76 34.37 11.77
N LYS A 801 24.04 35.03 10.86
CA LYS A 801 23.38 36.31 11.14
C LYS A 801 22.24 36.12 12.14
N ALA A 802 22.51 36.37 13.42
CA ALA A 802 21.48 36.56 14.41
C ALA A 802 20.59 37.75 14.00
N ALA A 803 19.27 37.54 14.02
CA ALA A 803 18.31 38.62 13.86
C ALA A 803 18.34 39.55 15.10
N GLU A 804 18.05 40.83 14.87
CA GLU A 804 17.82 41.85 15.89
C GLU A 804 18.96 42.09 16.90
N SER A 805 19.84 43.04 16.58
CA SER A 805 20.44 43.93 17.58
C SER A 805 20.17 45.38 17.18
N THR A 806 19.57 46.15 18.08
CA THR A 806 19.43 47.60 17.93
C THR A 806 20.80 48.29 17.98
N ALA A 807 20.89 49.46 17.35
CA ALA A 807 22.16 50.19 17.20
C ALA A 807 22.66 50.77 18.54
N ALA A 808 23.86 50.37 18.97
CA ALA A 808 24.59 50.98 20.09
C ALA A 808 26.11 50.78 20.06
N THR A 809 26.59 49.57 19.72
CA THR A 809 28.03 49.21 19.81
C THR A 809 28.49 48.31 18.67
N SER A 810 29.43 48.81 17.86
CA SER A 810 30.11 48.06 16.80
C SER A 810 31.18 47.12 17.36
N ARG A 811 30.80 46.05 18.08
CA ARG A 811 31.76 45.04 18.56
C ARG A 811 32.12 44.03 17.47
N THR A 812 33.41 43.91 17.16
CA THR A 812 33.94 42.87 16.26
C THR A 812 33.70 41.51 16.89
N THR A 813 33.03 40.60 16.18
CA THR A 813 32.60 39.29 16.71
C THR A 813 33.00 38.17 15.76
N PHE A 814 33.64 37.13 16.31
CA PHE A 814 33.93 35.88 15.59
C PHE A 814 33.46 34.66 16.41
N SER A 815 33.44 33.50 15.79
CA SER A 815 33.14 32.23 16.45
C SER A 815 34.15 31.17 16.06
N ILE A 816 34.47 30.29 17.00
CA ILE A 816 35.40 29.17 16.84
C ILE A 816 34.75 27.91 17.42
N GLN A 817 35.14 26.75 16.90
CA GLN A 817 34.73 25.44 17.41
C GLN A 817 35.95 24.55 17.56
N THR A 818 35.96 23.74 18.62
CA THR A 818 36.75 22.53 18.70
C THR A 818 35.85 21.35 19.05
N ASP A 819 36.30 20.15 18.74
CA ASP A 819 35.70 18.90 19.20
C ASP A 819 36.57 18.26 20.32
N GLU A 820 37.64 18.94 20.74
CA GLU A 820 38.56 18.55 21.82
C GLU A 820 38.19 19.19 23.18
N LYS A 821 38.67 18.59 24.27
CA LYS A 821 38.36 18.99 25.65
C LYS A 821 39.41 19.97 26.17
N LEU A 822 39.37 21.22 25.71
CA LEU A 822 40.44 22.19 25.93
C LEU A 822 40.34 22.94 27.27
N SER A 823 41.47 23.00 27.97
CA SER A 823 41.60 23.50 29.34
C SER A 823 41.61 25.04 29.44
N PHE A 824 41.92 25.71 28.33
CA PHE A 824 41.99 27.17 28.20
C PHE A 824 41.64 27.59 26.75
N LEU A 825 41.29 28.86 26.57
CA LEU A 825 41.16 29.50 25.26
C LEU A 825 42.24 30.58 25.10
N SER A 826 43.15 30.35 24.15
CA SER A 826 44.31 31.22 23.87
C SER A 826 44.00 32.22 22.76
N LEU A 827 44.02 33.50 23.10
CA LEU A 827 43.81 34.64 22.20
C LEU A 827 45.05 35.54 22.18
N HIS A 828 45.14 36.39 21.17
CA HIS A 828 45.95 37.61 21.22
C HIS A 828 45.04 38.83 21.09
N ALA A 829 45.36 39.90 21.81
CA ALA A 829 44.71 41.20 21.69
C ALA A 829 45.76 42.30 21.48
N GLN A 830 45.42 43.31 20.69
CA GLN A 830 46.24 44.52 20.51
C GLN A 830 45.33 45.75 20.46
N LEU A 831 45.86 46.94 20.77
CA LEU A 831 45.12 48.18 20.53
C LEU A 831 45.06 48.44 19.02
N ASP A 832 43.86 48.69 18.49
CA ASP A 832 43.69 48.85 17.05
C ASP A 832 44.16 50.24 16.58
N SER A 833 45.04 50.26 15.57
CA SER A 833 45.66 51.48 15.05
C SER A 833 44.79 52.08 13.96
N ILE A 834 44.12 53.20 14.26
CA ILE A 834 43.08 53.85 13.43
C ILE A 834 43.56 54.28 12.02
N ASP A 835 44.87 54.27 11.74
CA ASP A 835 45.49 54.77 10.51
C ASP A 835 45.81 53.69 9.44
N LYS A 836 45.38 52.42 9.57
CA LYS A 836 45.74 51.38 8.59
C LYS A 836 44.80 51.23 7.39
N GLU A 837 45.38 51.55 6.23
CA GLU A 837 44.96 51.24 4.86
C GLU A 837 43.65 51.88 4.38
N GLN A 838 43.71 52.56 3.23
CA GLN A 838 42.54 52.96 2.45
C GLN A 838 42.35 51.98 1.28
N PRO A 839 41.39 51.03 1.35
CA PRO A 839 41.02 50.18 0.22
C PRO A 839 40.72 50.98 -1.06
N ALA A 840 40.84 50.33 -2.22
CA ALA A 840 40.64 50.97 -3.51
C ALA A 840 39.26 51.66 -3.62
N THR A 841 39.14 52.68 -4.47
CA THR A 841 37.84 53.19 -4.91
C THR A 841 37.42 52.41 -6.16
N LEU A 842 36.24 51.77 -6.10
CA LEU A 842 35.70 51.05 -7.26
C LEU A 842 34.98 52.05 -8.17
N GLU A 843 35.48 52.19 -9.40
CA GLU A 843 34.84 53.02 -10.44
C GLU A 843 33.64 52.28 -11.03
N ARG A 844 33.84 51.02 -11.48
CA ARG A 844 32.80 50.17 -12.09
C ARG A 844 33.14 48.70 -11.89
N ALA A 845 32.14 47.83 -11.90
CA ALA A 845 32.37 46.39 -12.04
C ALA A 845 31.35 45.73 -12.97
N TRP A 846 31.77 44.67 -13.65
CA TRP A 846 30.93 43.79 -14.44
C TRP A 846 31.34 42.34 -14.20
N ILE A 847 30.39 41.50 -13.80
CA ILE A 847 30.60 40.07 -13.59
C ILE A 847 29.68 39.31 -14.56
N GLN A 848 30.25 38.42 -15.35
CA GLN A 848 29.56 37.53 -16.27
C GLN A 848 29.66 36.09 -15.77
N SER A 849 28.50 35.50 -15.47
CA SER A 849 28.36 34.10 -15.06
C SER A 849 27.73 33.33 -16.22
N TRP A 850 28.55 32.59 -16.98
CA TRP A 850 28.11 31.81 -18.14
C TRP A 850 28.02 30.33 -17.79
N ILE A 851 26.79 29.82 -17.72
CA ILE A 851 26.52 28.42 -17.39
C ILE A 851 26.26 27.61 -18.66
N THR A 852 26.92 26.46 -18.72
CA THR A 852 26.81 25.46 -19.80
C THR A 852 26.39 24.11 -19.19
N THR A 853 26.42 23.02 -19.96
CA THR A 853 26.08 21.68 -19.46
C THR A 853 27.21 21.10 -18.61
N GLY A 854 27.16 21.35 -17.29
CA GLY A 854 28.09 20.80 -16.29
C GLY A 854 29.18 21.77 -15.82
N GLN A 855 29.36 22.90 -16.50
CA GLN A 855 30.41 23.89 -16.19
C GLN A 855 29.85 25.32 -16.16
N ARG A 856 30.34 26.11 -15.20
CA ARG A 856 30.06 27.53 -14.99
C ARG A 856 31.37 28.29 -15.14
N GLN A 857 31.45 29.10 -16.19
CA GLN A 857 32.56 30.02 -16.42
C GLN A 857 32.22 31.36 -15.75
N GLU A 858 33.13 31.86 -14.92
CA GLU A 858 33.02 33.19 -14.32
C GLU A 858 34.06 34.11 -14.95
N ARG A 859 33.62 35.34 -15.22
CA ARG A 859 34.45 36.41 -15.75
C ARG A 859 34.10 37.70 -15.01
N ALA A 860 35.00 38.18 -14.16
CA ALA A 860 34.78 39.34 -13.31
C ALA A 860 35.76 40.46 -13.63
N VAL A 861 35.24 41.63 -13.97
CA VAL A 861 36.00 42.81 -14.36
C VAL A 861 35.75 43.91 -13.34
N PHE A 862 36.81 44.37 -12.68
CA PHE A 862 36.79 45.46 -11.71
C PHE A 862 37.64 46.61 -12.25
N ARG A 863 37.01 47.76 -12.45
CA ARG A 863 37.70 49.01 -12.79
C ARG A 863 37.79 49.87 -11.55
N PHE A 864 39.00 50.19 -11.12
CA PHE A 864 39.26 50.78 -9.80
C PHE A 864 40.43 51.78 -9.83
N ARG A 865 40.55 52.53 -8.75
CA ARG A 865 41.65 53.45 -8.48
C ARG A 865 42.16 53.20 -7.07
N THR A 866 43.47 53.16 -6.87
CA THR A 866 44.10 52.99 -5.55
C THR A 866 45.33 53.88 -5.43
N THR A 867 45.80 54.09 -4.20
CA THR A 867 47.08 54.73 -3.87
C THR A 867 48.10 53.75 -3.30
N HIS A 868 47.78 52.45 -3.25
CA HIS A 868 48.62 51.39 -2.70
C HIS A 868 49.28 50.56 -3.81
N ASP A 869 50.35 49.85 -3.46
CA ASP A 869 51.08 48.96 -4.37
C ASP A 869 50.42 47.60 -4.59
N THR A 870 49.35 47.31 -3.85
CA THR A 870 48.67 46.01 -3.85
C THR A 870 47.17 46.24 -3.71
N VAL A 871 46.37 45.42 -4.39
CA VAL A 871 44.93 45.29 -4.16
C VAL A 871 44.54 43.84 -3.97
N PHE A 872 43.48 43.62 -3.20
CA PHE A 872 42.99 42.30 -2.86
C PHE A 872 41.66 42.00 -3.56
N ALA A 873 41.54 40.80 -4.12
CA ALA A 873 40.33 40.28 -4.72
C ALA A 873 39.90 38.99 -4.00
N GLN A 874 38.65 38.97 -3.55
CA GLN A 874 38.05 37.85 -2.84
C GLN A 874 37.23 37.01 -3.81
N LEU A 875 37.55 35.72 -3.87
CA LEU A 875 36.80 34.69 -4.59
C LEU A 875 35.65 34.15 -3.72
N PRO A 876 34.57 33.65 -4.33
CA PRO A 876 33.40 33.13 -3.61
C PRO A 876 33.58 31.69 -3.10
N GLN A 877 34.56 30.94 -3.60
CA GLN A 877 34.84 29.56 -3.25
C GLN A 877 36.35 29.31 -3.44
N ALA A 878 36.91 28.38 -2.66
CA ALA A 878 38.28 27.92 -2.89
C ALA A 878 38.36 27.19 -4.24
N LEU A 879 39.11 27.78 -5.18
CA LEU A 879 39.40 27.17 -6.47
C LEU A 879 40.62 26.25 -6.26
N GLY A 880 40.39 24.94 -6.38
CA GLY A 880 41.43 23.91 -6.18
C GLY A 880 42.38 23.83 -7.38
N ASN A 881 42.45 22.68 -8.06
CA ASN A 881 43.23 22.53 -9.29
C ASN A 881 42.58 23.23 -10.52
N ALA A 882 41.88 24.36 -10.31
CA ALA A 882 41.21 25.13 -11.35
C ALA A 882 42.05 26.38 -11.67
N GLU A 883 42.57 26.45 -12.89
CA GLU A 883 43.41 27.58 -13.32
C GLU A 883 42.61 28.89 -13.36
N ILE A 884 43.17 29.93 -12.73
CA ILE A 884 42.67 31.30 -12.75
C ILE A 884 43.52 32.11 -13.72
N GLU A 885 42.92 32.62 -14.79
CA GLU A 885 43.55 33.65 -15.62
C GLU A 885 43.27 35.02 -14.98
N VAL A 886 44.34 35.74 -14.66
CA VAL A 886 44.30 37.11 -14.12
C VAL A 886 44.94 38.04 -15.12
N LEU A 887 44.23 39.10 -15.51
CA LEU A 887 44.75 40.15 -16.38
C LEU A 887 44.66 41.51 -15.69
N LEU A 888 45.72 42.30 -15.79
CA LEU A 888 45.77 43.71 -15.39
C LEU A 888 45.92 44.57 -16.64
N ASP A 889 45.03 45.55 -16.81
CA ASP A 889 44.95 46.46 -17.97
C ASP A 889 44.98 45.72 -19.33
N GLY A 890 44.40 44.51 -19.37
CA GLY A 890 44.33 43.64 -20.53
C GLY A 890 45.54 42.75 -20.79
N THR A 891 46.56 42.79 -19.93
CA THR A 891 47.76 41.92 -20.01
C THR A 891 47.75 40.85 -18.90
N PRO A 892 48.11 39.58 -19.18
CA PRO A 892 48.22 38.55 -18.14
C PRO A 892 49.19 38.97 -17.02
N TRP A 893 48.80 38.76 -15.77
CA TRP A 893 49.47 39.35 -14.62
C TRP A 893 49.65 38.36 -13.46
N HIS A 894 50.75 38.46 -12.73
CA HIS A 894 51.03 37.61 -11.57
C HIS A 894 50.21 38.03 -10.34
N TYR A 895 49.63 37.05 -9.68
CA TYR A 895 48.94 37.19 -8.39
C TYR A 895 49.59 36.28 -7.35
N LYS A 896 49.35 36.59 -6.07
CA LYS A 896 49.73 35.73 -4.94
C LYS A 896 48.48 35.34 -4.17
N VAL A 897 48.27 34.05 -3.94
CA VAL A 897 47.25 33.57 -3.00
C VAL A 897 47.72 33.88 -1.57
N VAL A 898 46.91 34.60 -0.80
CA VAL A 898 47.20 35.00 0.59
C VAL A 898 46.41 34.15 1.59
N ALA A 899 45.23 33.69 1.18
CA ALA A 899 44.44 32.64 1.79
C ALA A 899 43.63 31.95 0.67
N ASP A 900 43.05 30.77 0.91
CA ASP A 900 42.41 29.89 -0.11
C ASP A 900 41.34 30.55 -1.00
N GLN A 901 40.89 31.76 -0.66
CA GLN A 901 39.91 32.54 -1.42
C GLN A 901 40.33 34.01 -1.64
N ARG A 902 41.52 34.45 -1.18
CA ARG A 902 41.97 35.86 -1.23
C ARG A 902 43.22 36.00 -2.09
N LEU A 903 43.09 36.65 -3.23
CA LEU A 903 44.16 36.95 -4.17
C LEU A 903 44.73 38.34 -3.88
N ALA A 904 46.06 38.47 -3.82
CA ALA A 904 46.76 39.74 -3.85
C ALA A 904 47.32 40.00 -5.26
N ILE A 905 47.06 41.21 -5.77
CA ILE A 905 47.50 41.70 -7.08
C ILE A 905 48.39 42.92 -6.83
N SER A 906 49.69 42.78 -7.03
CA SER A 906 50.65 43.89 -6.94
C SER A 906 50.59 44.76 -8.20
N LEU A 907 50.79 46.07 -8.05
CA LEU A 907 50.64 47.10 -9.07
C LEU A 907 51.96 47.83 -9.32
N PRO A 908 52.28 48.20 -10.57
CA PRO A 908 53.53 48.90 -10.89
C PRO A 908 53.55 50.30 -10.26
N THR A 909 54.62 50.62 -9.54
CA THR A 909 54.73 51.81 -8.68
C THR A 909 54.52 53.14 -9.40
N GLU A 910 54.85 53.21 -10.69
CA GLU A 910 54.72 54.41 -11.52
C GLU A 910 53.26 54.81 -11.83
N LYS A 911 52.28 53.92 -11.57
CA LYS A 911 50.86 54.12 -11.94
C LYS A 911 49.87 54.27 -10.79
N GLN A 912 50.33 54.37 -9.54
CA GLN A 912 49.50 54.32 -8.31
C GLN A 912 48.55 55.52 -8.08
N ARG A 913 48.08 56.20 -9.15
CA ARG A 913 46.93 57.13 -9.16
C ARG A 913 46.11 57.05 -10.46
N GLU A 914 46.35 56.06 -11.34
CA GLU A 914 45.56 55.85 -12.58
C GLU A 914 44.33 54.94 -12.34
N SER A 915 43.41 54.90 -13.31
CA SER A 915 42.27 53.96 -13.30
C SER A 915 42.71 52.63 -13.93
N HIS A 916 42.84 51.58 -13.12
CA HIS A 916 43.22 50.24 -13.57
C HIS A 916 42.00 49.35 -13.81
N THR A 917 42.16 48.33 -14.65
CA THR A 917 41.16 47.30 -14.91
C THR A 917 41.73 45.91 -14.60
N LEU A 918 41.23 45.29 -13.53
CA LEU A 918 41.51 43.91 -13.16
C LEU A 918 40.43 43.01 -13.77
N GLU A 919 40.83 42.02 -14.57
CA GLU A 919 39.94 41.00 -15.13
C GLU A 919 40.35 39.61 -14.61
N LEU A 920 39.42 38.93 -13.94
CA LEU A 920 39.57 37.58 -13.42
C LEU A 920 38.70 36.62 -14.24
N ARG A 921 39.25 35.48 -14.66
CA ARG A 921 38.52 34.42 -15.36
C ARG A 921 38.84 33.07 -14.75
N TYR A 922 37.82 32.28 -14.47
CA TYR A 922 37.97 30.93 -13.91
C TYR A 922 36.75 30.06 -14.23
N GLN A 923 36.83 28.76 -13.93
CA GLN A 923 35.76 27.80 -14.17
C GLN A 923 35.42 27.03 -12.88
N THR A 924 34.14 26.69 -12.74
CA THR A 924 33.58 25.95 -11.60
C THR A 924 32.58 24.90 -12.10
N ALA A 925 32.53 23.74 -11.44
CA ALA A 925 31.54 22.73 -11.76
C ALA A 925 30.12 23.22 -11.40
N ALA A 926 29.15 23.06 -12.30
CA ALA A 926 27.78 23.51 -12.04
C ALA A 926 26.71 22.64 -12.72
N SER A 927 25.74 22.18 -11.92
CA SER A 927 24.55 21.47 -12.37
C SER A 927 23.32 22.39 -12.32
N LEU A 928 22.58 22.52 -13.42
CA LEU A 928 21.32 23.26 -13.46
C LEU A 928 20.14 22.35 -13.03
N PRO A 929 19.41 22.66 -11.94
CA PRO A 929 18.28 21.85 -11.45
C PRO A 929 17.03 22.09 -12.30
N SER A 930 16.37 21.03 -12.81
CA SER A 930 15.32 21.12 -13.87
C SER A 930 14.23 22.18 -13.63
N TRP A 931 13.91 22.39 -12.36
CA TRP A 931 13.35 23.59 -11.75
C TRP A 931 14.15 23.77 -10.45
N GLY A 932 14.62 24.98 -10.13
CA GLY A 932 15.21 25.21 -8.81
C GLY A 932 15.73 26.61 -8.57
N LYS A 933 16.07 26.89 -7.30
CA LYS A 933 16.92 28.01 -6.90
C LYS A 933 18.35 27.74 -7.37
N LEU A 934 19.00 28.77 -7.94
CA LEU A 934 20.39 28.74 -8.37
C LEU A 934 21.18 29.73 -7.49
N PRO A 935 21.92 29.26 -6.47
CA PRO A 935 22.80 30.12 -5.69
C PRO A 935 23.98 30.60 -6.55
N SER A 936 24.37 31.86 -6.34
CA SER A 936 25.44 32.56 -7.05
C SER A 936 26.12 33.55 -6.12
N SER A 937 27.06 33.03 -5.33
CA SER A 937 28.14 33.79 -4.70
C SER A 937 29.10 34.32 -5.77
N LEU A 938 29.39 35.62 -5.77
CA LEU A 938 30.19 36.29 -6.81
C LEU A 938 31.52 36.83 -6.25
N PRO A 939 32.59 36.91 -7.09
CA PRO A 939 33.87 37.48 -6.69
C PRO A 939 33.79 39.00 -6.47
N ARG A 940 34.73 39.54 -5.69
CA ARG A 940 34.75 40.92 -5.20
C ARG A 940 36.15 41.52 -5.27
N LEU A 941 36.23 42.85 -5.40
CA LEU A 941 37.43 43.63 -5.07
C LEU A 941 37.25 44.23 -3.67
N GLU A 942 38.31 44.30 -2.88
CA GLU A 942 38.29 45.00 -1.58
C GLU A 942 38.42 46.52 -1.80
N CYS A 943 37.31 47.24 -1.55
CA CYS A 943 37.17 48.66 -1.88
C CYS A 943 36.35 49.42 -0.82
N GLN A 944 36.64 50.71 -0.60
CA GLN A 944 35.92 51.51 0.40
C GLN A 944 34.50 51.89 -0.04
N HIS A 945 34.33 52.20 -1.33
CA HIS A 945 33.07 52.66 -1.93
C HIS A 945 33.02 52.27 -3.42
N ALA A 946 31.81 51.93 -3.88
CA ALA A 946 31.47 51.83 -5.30
C ALA A 946 30.88 53.16 -5.77
N SER A 947 31.66 53.93 -6.55
CA SER A 947 31.27 55.25 -7.03
C SER A 947 30.28 55.23 -8.22
N ALA A 948 30.09 54.06 -8.85
CA ALA A 948 29.20 53.87 -9.97
C ALA A 948 28.67 52.41 -10.01
N PRO A 949 27.63 52.12 -10.80
CA PRO A 949 26.90 50.86 -10.71
C PRO A 949 27.69 49.62 -11.14
N ILE A 950 27.37 48.52 -10.47
CA ILE A 950 27.88 47.17 -10.71
C ILE A 950 26.89 46.41 -11.60
N TYR A 951 27.38 45.66 -12.58
CA TYR A 951 26.57 44.85 -13.49
C TYR A 951 26.82 43.35 -13.30
N TRP A 952 25.74 42.57 -13.26
CA TRP A 952 25.82 41.11 -13.32
C TRP A 952 25.11 40.59 -14.57
N GLN A 953 25.82 39.82 -15.39
CA GLN A 953 25.28 39.20 -16.60
C GLN A 953 25.21 37.68 -16.42
N LEU A 954 24.00 37.15 -16.29
CA LEU A 954 23.73 35.72 -16.24
C LEU A 954 23.43 35.20 -17.65
N ILE A 955 24.18 34.19 -18.11
CA ILE A 955 23.97 33.53 -19.40
C ILE A 955 23.60 32.06 -19.16
N LEU A 956 22.40 31.68 -19.58
CA LEU A 956 21.86 30.32 -19.44
C LEU A 956 21.79 29.58 -20.80
N PRO A 957 21.94 28.25 -20.81
CA PRO A 957 21.91 27.46 -22.05
C PRO A 957 20.51 27.41 -22.67
N ARG A 958 20.44 27.09 -23.97
CA ARG A 958 19.19 27.11 -24.75
C ARG A 958 18.13 26.19 -24.11
N GLY A 959 16.93 26.74 -23.88
CA GLY A 959 15.82 26.02 -23.26
C GLY A 959 15.74 26.18 -21.74
N TRP A 960 16.56 27.03 -21.13
CA TRP A 960 16.41 27.51 -19.76
C TRP A 960 15.92 28.94 -19.72
N GLN A 961 15.20 29.31 -18.66
CA GLN A 961 14.75 30.67 -18.37
C GLN A 961 14.89 30.99 -16.88
N VAL A 962 15.12 32.26 -16.56
CA VAL A 962 14.90 32.81 -15.22
C VAL A 962 13.39 32.97 -14.99
N ALA A 963 12.89 32.45 -13.88
CA ALA A 963 11.49 32.53 -13.45
C ALA A 963 11.23 33.77 -12.58
N THR A 964 12.15 34.11 -11.67
CA THR A 964 12.09 35.29 -10.81
C THR A 964 13.44 36.02 -10.80
N SER A 965 13.40 37.35 -10.77
CA SER A 965 14.59 38.17 -10.51
C SER A 965 15.05 38.07 -9.05
N PRO A 966 16.36 38.23 -8.76
CA PRO A 966 16.87 38.28 -7.40
C PRO A 966 16.47 39.59 -6.71
N GLU A 967 16.00 39.52 -5.46
CA GLU A 967 15.46 40.67 -4.72
C GLU A 967 16.45 41.84 -4.53
N GLN A 968 17.74 41.53 -4.54
CA GLN A 968 18.84 42.44 -4.19
C GLN A 968 19.44 43.17 -5.41
N LEU A 969 18.99 42.88 -6.64
CA LEU A 969 19.50 43.51 -7.85
C LEU A 969 18.35 44.02 -8.73
N LEU A 970 18.51 45.23 -9.29
CA LEU A 970 17.55 45.77 -10.23
C LEU A 970 17.73 45.12 -11.62
N PRO A 971 16.66 44.67 -12.31
CA PRO A 971 16.77 44.17 -13.67
C PRO A 971 17.14 45.31 -14.65
N ASP A 972 18.19 45.12 -15.44
CA ASP A 972 18.63 46.06 -16.51
C ASP A 972 18.38 45.41 -17.89
N TYR A 973 17.11 45.09 -18.14
CA TYR A 973 16.60 44.50 -19.38
C TYR A 973 15.24 45.07 -19.76
N TRP A 974 14.90 44.94 -21.04
CA TRP A 974 13.57 45.21 -21.58
C TRP A 974 12.93 43.92 -22.11
N LEU A 975 11.61 43.92 -22.28
CA LEU A 975 10.87 42.75 -22.76
C LEU A 975 10.41 42.98 -24.20
N GLY A 976 10.84 42.12 -25.12
CA GLY A 976 10.71 42.37 -26.55
C GLY A 976 10.51 41.12 -27.39
N TRP A 977 9.88 41.29 -28.55
CA TRP A 977 9.69 40.24 -29.54
C TRP A 977 10.95 40.02 -30.38
N LYS A 978 11.48 38.79 -30.40
CA LYS A 978 12.68 38.41 -31.17
C LYS A 978 12.70 36.91 -31.43
N ASN A 979 13.04 36.50 -32.65
CA ASN A 979 13.09 35.09 -33.08
C ASN A 979 11.77 34.34 -32.81
N TYR A 980 10.63 34.95 -33.19
CA TYR A 980 9.26 34.42 -33.03
C TYR A 980 8.81 34.13 -31.59
N ARG A 981 9.43 34.75 -30.58
CA ARG A 981 9.04 34.68 -29.16
C ARG A 981 9.12 36.05 -28.50
N TRP A 982 8.33 36.29 -27.45
CA TRP A 982 8.70 37.30 -26.46
C TRP A 982 9.85 36.74 -25.60
N GLY A 983 10.79 37.60 -25.24
CA GLY A 983 11.83 37.28 -24.28
C GLY A 983 12.39 38.55 -23.61
N ARG A 984 13.02 38.37 -22.46
CA ARG A 984 13.85 39.41 -21.85
C ARG A 984 15.08 39.63 -22.76
N GLN A 985 15.43 40.88 -23.02
CA GLN A 985 16.61 41.28 -23.77
C GLN A 985 17.38 42.29 -22.92
N PRO A 986 18.69 42.09 -22.66
CA PRO A 986 19.45 43.01 -21.83
C PRO A 986 19.49 44.40 -22.47
N SER A 987 19.46 45.45 -21.66
CA SER A 987 19.53 46.85 -22.14
C SER A 987 20.88 47.18 -22.78
N ARG A 988 21.91 46.38 -22.46
CA ARG A 988 23.29 46.48 -22.91
C ARG A 988 23.76 45.14 -23.45
N SER A 989 24.51 45.17 -24.55
CA SER A 989 25.25 44.00 -25.04
C SER A 989 26.48 43.74 -24.16
N GLN A 990 27.11 42.57 -24.35
CA GLN A 990 28.43 42.31 -23.78
C GLN A 990 29.46 43.35 -24.22
N THR A 991 29.44 43.77 -25.49
CA THR A 991 30.39 44.75 -26.03
C THR A 991 30.24 46.12 -25.34
N ASP A 992 29.02 46.53 -25.00
CA ASP A 992 28.78 47.74 -24.19
C ASP A 992 29.36 47.60 -22.78
N LEU A 993 29.23 46.43 -22.15
CA LEU A 993 29.75 46.15 -20.80
C LEU A 993 31.29 46.06 -20.78
N GLU A 994 31.89 45.43 -21.80
CA GLU A 994 33.34 45.40 -22.04
C GLU A 994 33.88 46.83 -22.21
N GLN A 995 33.29 47.63 -23.10
CA GLN A 995 33.69 49.03 -23.33
C GLN A 995 33.50 49.92 -22.09
N ILE A 996 32.42 49.71 -21.32
CA ILE A 996 32.13 50.50 -20.11
C ILE A 996 33.09 50.16 -18.96
N THR A 997 33.59 48.93 -18.87
CA THR A 997 34.53 48.52 -17.81
C THR A 997 36.00 48.60 -18.22
N GLY A 998 36.32 48.55 -19.52
CA GLY A 998 37.70 48.47 -20.03
C GLY A 998 38.20 47.03 -20.19
N ALA A 999 37.29 46.05 -20.24
CA ALA A 999 37.62 44.63 -20.36
C ALA A 999 38.18 44.27 -21.75
N VAL A 1000 38.92 43.16 -21.83
CA VAL A 1000 39.40 42.63 -23.11
C VAL A 1000 38.22 42.08 -23.92
N SER A 1001 38.06 42.44 -25.19
CA SER A 1001 36.94 41.91 -25.99
C SER A 1001 37.00 40.39 -26.14
N ALA A 1002 35.90 39.71 -25.75
CA ALA A 1002 35.77 38.26 -25.88
C ALA A 1002 34.68 37.87 -26.88
N MET A 1003 34.61 36.59 -27.26
CA MET A 1003 33.59 36.09 -28.18
C MET A 1003 32.18 36.23 -27.56
N ALA A 1004 31.29 36.92 -28.27
CA ALA A 1004 29.93 37.15 -27.80
C ALA A 1004 29.11 35.82 -27.75
N PRO A 1005 28.34 35.58 -26.67
CA PRO A 1005 27.52 34.38 -26.53
C PRO A 1005 26.45 34.28 -27.62
N THR A 1006 26.19 33.05 -28.10
CA THR A 1006 25.28 32.77 -29.22
C THR A 1006 23.91 33.43 -29.03
N PRO A 1007 23.31 34.09 -30.04
CA PRO A 1007 22.03 34.81 -29.93
C PRO A 1007 20.79 33.93 -29.70
N LEU A 1008 20.98 32.63 -29.43
CA LEU A 1008 19.95 31.67 -29.00
C LEU A 1008 20.03 31.34 -27.49
N SER A 1009 21.11 31.73 -26.81
CA SER A 1009 21.25 31.69 -25.34
C SER A 1009 20.21 32.60 -24.68
N ALA A 1010 19.94 32.37 -23.39
CA ALA A 1010 19.14 33.27 -22.58
C ALA A 1010 20.09 34.16 -21.77
N GLN A 1011 19.99 35.48 -21.96
CA GLN A 1011 20.90 36.46 -21.36
C GLN A 1011 20.10 37.44 -20.51
N TYR A 1012 20.56 37.66 -19.29
CA TYR A 1012 19.93 38.55 -18.32
C TYR A 1012 21.02 39.47 -17.77
N VAL A 1013 20.77 40.78 -17.74
CA VAL A 1013 21.64 41.75 -17.08
C VAL A 1013 20.90 42.37 -15.92
N TYR A 1014 21.59 42.44 -14.78
CA TYR A 1014 21.13 43.01 -13.53
C TYR A 1014 22.11 44.09 -13.08
N ARG A 1015 21.63 45.04 -12.27
CA ARG A 1015 22.38 46.22 -11.83
C ARG A 1015 22.26 46.40 -10.32
N ALA A 1016 23.38 46.72 -9.69
CA ALA A 1016 23.49 47.07 -8.29
C ALA A 1016 24.22 48.42 -8.11
N PHE A 1017 24.18 48.95 -6.89
CA PHE A 1017 25.10 49.99 -6.42
C PHE A 1017 26.08 49.43 -5.39
N GLU A 1018 25.60 48.58 -4.47
CA GLU A 1018 26.42 47.70 -3.64
C GLU A 1018 26.29 46.25 -4.10
N MET A 1019 27.32 45.44 -3.90
CA MET A 1019 27.32 44.05 -4.33
C MET A 1019 26.82 43.14 -3.19
N PRO A 1020 25.78 42.31 -3.41
CA PRO A 1020 25.37 41.29 -2.43
C PRO A 1020 26.39 40.16 -2.31
N THR A 1021 26.41 39.44 -1.19
CA THR A 1021 27.35 38.32 -0.94
C THR A 1021 26.94 37.06 -1.68
N GLU A 1022 25.64 36.79 -1.69
CA GLU A 1022 25.01 35.63 -2.30
C GLU A 1022 23.79 36.12 -3.08
N ILE A 1023 23.69 35.74 -4.35
CA ILE A 1023 22.53 36.03 -5.20
C ILE A 1023 21.80 34.73 -5.45
N GLU A 1024 20.49 34.72 -5.29
CA GLU A 1024 19.65 33.56 -5.61
C GLU A 1024 18.69 33.89 -6.75
N VAL A 1025 18.67 33.06 -7.78
CA VAL A 1025 17.78 33.21 -8.94
C VAL A 1025 17.04 31.91 -9.18
N VAL A 1026 15.70 31.95 -9.34
CA VAL A 1026 14.95 30.75 -9.69
C VAL A 1026 15.07 30.51 -11.20
N VAL A 1027 15.61 29.34 -11.56
CA VAL A 1027 15.77 28.88 -12.94
C VAL A 1027 14.81 27.73 -13.26
N ILE A 1028 14.26 27.74 -14.47
CA ILE A 1028 13.33 26.72 -14.94
C ILE A 1028 13.61 26.32 -16.38
N ARG A 1029 13.55 25.01 -16.66
CA ARG A 1029 13.63 24.48 -18.01
C ARG A 1029 12.31 24.73 -18.76
N GLN A 1030 12.39 25.37 -19.93
CA GLN A 1030 11.25 25.86 -20.73
C GLN A 1030 10.21 24.78 -21.07
N VAL A 1031 10.61 23.50 -21.10
CA VAL A 1031 9.71 22.36 -21.30
C VAL A 1031 8.67 22.25 -20.19
N TRP A 1032 9.02 22.56 -18.93
CA TRP A 1032 8.06 22.52 -17.82
C TRP A 1032 7.00 23.62 -17.92
N LEU A 1033 7.39 24.84 -18.31
CA LEU A 1033 6.44 25.93 -18.58
C LEU A 1033 5.45 25.56 -19.69
N LEU A 1034 5.95 24.96 -20.78
CA LEU A 1034 5.12 24.46 -21.88
C LEU A 1034 4.18 23.33 -21.42
N LEU A 1035 4.67 22.36 -20.67
CA LEU A 1035 3.88 21.21 -20.20
C LEU A 1035 2.78 21.65 -19.23
N VAL A 1036 3.13 22.40 -18.18
CA VAL A 1036 2.17 22.87 -17.16
C VAL A 1036 1.13 23.80 -17.79
N GLY A 1037 1.54 24.78 -18.60
CA GLY A 1037 0.60 25.67 -19.27
C GLY A 1037 -0.33 24.97 -20.25
N THR A 1038 0.16 23.95 -20.98
CA THR A 1038 -0.69 23.15 -21.89
C THR A 1038 -1.66 22.28 -21.11
N LEU A 1039 -1.22 21.65 -20.02
CA LEU A 1039 -2.06 20.83 -19.15
C LEU A 1039 -3.19 21.66 -18.51
N VAL A 1040 -2.88 22.86 -18.00
CA VAL A 1040 -3.88 23.78 -17.42
C VAL A 1040 -4.86 24.27 -18.49
N ALA A 1041 -4.38 24.71 -19.65
CA ALA A 1041 -5.23 25.18 -20.74
C ALA A 1041 -6.16 24.07 -21.27
N PHE A 1042 -5.62 22.86 -21.46
CA PHE A 1042 -6.39 21.70 -21.92
C PHE A 1042 -7.39 21.21 -20.86
N GLY A 1043 -6.99 21.18 -19.58
CA GLY A 1043 -7.87 20.84 -18.46
C GLY A 1043 -9.06 21.79 -18.36
N LEU A 1044 -8.81 23.11 -18.41
CA LEU A 1044 -9.86 24.13 -18.47
C LEU A 1044 -10.75 23.97 -19.70
N GLY A 1045 -10.19 23.65 -20.87
CA GLY A 1045 -10.93 23.34 -22.10
C GLY A 1045 -11.88 22.14 -21.96
N LEU A 1046 -11.41 21.03 -21.39
CA LEU A 1046 -12.24 19.85 -21.12
C LEU A 1046 -13.34 20.13 -20.09
N LEU A 1047 -13.02 20.87 -19.02
CA LEU A 1047 -13.99 21.26 -18.00
C LEU A 1047 -15.06 22.21 -18.58
N ALA A 1048 -14.70 23.15 -19.46
CA ALA A 1048 -15.64 24.02 -20.16
C ALA A 1048 -16.54 23.28 -21.17
N LEU A 1049 -16.03 22.19 -21.77
CA LEU A 1049 -16.86 21.28 -22.56
C LEU A 1049 -17.84 20.48 -21.70
N LYS A 1050 -17.45 20.04 -20.50
CA LYS A 1050 -18.26 19.16 -19.63
C LYS A 1050 -19.30 19.87 -18.74
N THR A 1051 -19.06 21.11 -18.31
CA THR A 1051 -19.91 21.79 -17.30
C THR A 1051 -20.66 23.01 -17.87
N SER A 1052 -21.79 23.38 -17.25
CA SER A 1052 -22.56 24.59 -17.60
C SER A 1052 -21.98 25.86 -16.97
N ILE A 1053 -21.44 25.77 -15.75
CA ILE A 1053 -20.86 26.90 -14.98
C ILE A 1053 -19.78 27.62 -15.81
N LEU A 1054 -18.91 26.84 -16.47
CA LEU A 1054 -17.80 27.34 -17.29
C LEU A 1054 -18.23 27.86 -18.67
N ARG A 1055 -19.53 27.88 -18.97
CA ARG A 1055 -20.12 28.58 -20.12
C ARG A 1055 -20.80 29.89 -19.72
N SER A 1056 -20.81 30.23 -18.43
CA SER A 1056 -21.34 31.50 -17.93
C SER A 1056 -20.33 32.64 -18.13
N GLY A 1057 -20.81 33.80 -18.57
CA GLY A 1057 -19.99 35.02 -18.70
C GLY A 1057 -19.30 35.46 -17.40
N PRO A 1058 -19.97 35.44 -16.22
CA PRO A 1058 -19.35 35.82 -14.95
C PRO A 1058 -18.12 35.00 -14.57
N PHE A 1059 -18.10 33.69 -14.87
CA PHE A 1059 -16.92 32.87 -14.60
C PHE A 1059 -15.68 33.38 -15.36
N TRP A 1060 -15.83 33.64 -16.66
CA TRP A 1060 -14.73 34.14 -17.49
C TRP A 1060 -14.30 35.56 -17.12
N LEU A 1061 -15.21 36.38 -16.58
CA LEU A 1061 -14.89 37.69 -16.00
C LEU A 1061 -14.03 37.54 -14.73
N VAL A 1062 -14.38 36.62 -13.82
CA VAL A 1062 -13.55 36.32 -12.63
C VAL A 1062 -12.19 35.76 -13.01
N VAL A 1063 -12.11 34.86 -14.00
CA VAL A 1063 -10.82 34.35 -14.50
C VAL A 1063 -10.01 35.44 -15.18
N ALA A 1064 -10.63 36.32 -15.98
CA ALA A 1064 -9.93 37.46 -16.58
C ALA A 1064 -9.41 38.44 -15.53
N LEU A 1065 -10.16 38.69 -14.45
CA LEU A 1065 -9.73 39.53 -13.33
C LEU A 1065 -8.56 38.88 -12.57
N ALA A 1066 -8.65 37.59 -12.25
CA ALA A 1066 -7.57 36.84 -11.59
C ALA A 1066 -6.30 36.78 -12.46
N LEU A 1067 -6.44 36.60 -13.77
CA LEU A 1067 -5.32 36.67 -14.72
C LEU A 1067 -4.74 38.09 -14.81
N MET A 1068 -5.57 39.14 -14.77
CA MET A 1068 -5.08 40.53 -14.75
C MET A 1068 -4.28 40.83 -13.47
N VAL A 1069 -4.80 40.43 -12.30
CA VAL A 1069 -4.07 40.53 -11.02
C VAL A 1069 -2.77 39.73 -11.06
N GLY A 1070 -2.78 38.53 -11.66
CA GLY A 1070 -1.58 37.73 -11.90
C GLY A 1070 -0.56 38.40 -12.84
N ILE A 1071 -1.02 39.08 -13.90
CA ILE A 1071 -0.18 39.86 -14.82
C ILE A 1071 0.46 41.05 -14.11
N PHE A 1072 -0.27 41.76 -13.25
CA PHE A 1072 0.29 42.88 -12.48
C PHE A 1072 1.21 42.44 -11.33
N SER A 1073 0.91 41.32 -10.67
CA SER A 1073 1.71 40.80 -9.54
C SER A 1073 2.97 40.06 -9.99
N TYR A 1074 2.89 39.30 -11.08
CA TYR A 1074 3.97 38.45 -11.61
C TYR A 1074 4.10 38.58 -13.14
N PRO A 1075 4.39 39.79 -13.67
CA PRO A 1075 4.46 40.05 -15.12
C PRO A 1075 5.48 39.14 -15.83
N GLU A 1076 6.55 38.75 -15.14
CA GLU A 1076 7.61 37.88 -15.67
C GLU A 1076 7.11 36.46 -16.01
N VAL A 1077 6.17 35.92 -15.22
CA VAL A 1077 5.61 34.58 -15.41
C VAL A 1077 4.40 34.63 -16.34
N ALA A 1078 3.56 35.66 -16.23
CA ALA A 1078 2.31 35.77 -16.98
C ALA A 1078 2.53 35.84 -18.50
N LEU A 1079 3.58 36.51 -18.97
CA LEU A 1079 3.94 36.57 -20.40
C LEU A 1079 4.40 35.23 -20.99
N LEU A 1080 4.97 34.35 -20.17
CA LEU A 1080 5.27 32.97 -20.57
C LEU A 1080 3.96 32.15 -20.63
N ALA A 1081 3.09 32.30 -19.63
CA ALA A 1081 1.78 31.63 -19.61
C ALA A 1081 0.91 32.00 -20.82
N ILE A 1082 0.85 33.29 -21.22
CA ILE A 1082 0.08 33.76 -22.39
C ILE A 1082 0.47 33.03 -23.68
N GLN A 1083 1.77 32.79 -23.92
CA GLN A 1083 2.22 32.06 -25.11
C GLN A 1083 1.71 30.61 -25.12
N VAL A 1084 1.72 29.94 -23.97
CA VAL A 1084 1.30 28.53 -23.86
C VAL A 1084 -0.23 28.40 -23.91
N VAL A 1085 -0.96 29.33 -23.29
CA VAL A 1085 -2.42 29.41 -23.37
C VAL A 1085 -2.89 29.65 -24.81
N PHE A 1086 -2.17 30.42 -25.62
CA PHE A 1086 -2.49 30.58 -27.04
C PHE A 1086 -2.42 29.25 -27.80
N VAL A 1087 -1.37 28.45 -27.58
CA VAL A 1087 -1.22 27.11 -28.20
C VAL A 1087 -2.31 26.14 -27.71
N GLY A 1088 -2.58 26.11 -26.40
CA GLY A 1088 -3.66 25.29 -25.82
C GLY A 1088 -5.05 25.71 -26.32
N GLY A 1089 -5.28 27.01 -26.53
CA GLY A 1089 -6.49 27.57 -27.12
C GLY A 1089 -6.67 27.16 -28.58
N VAL A 1090 -5.60 27.23 -29.40
CA VAL A 1090 -5.62 26.75 -30.79
C VAL A 1090 -5.89 25.24 -30.85
N MET A 1091 -5.27 24.44 -29.98
CA MET A 1091 -5.57 23.00 -29.87
C MET A 1091 -7.02 22.73 -29.44
N THR A 1092 -7.57 23.51 -28.51
CA THR A 1092 -8.97 23.37 -28.05
C THR A 1092 -9.95 23.77 -29.17
N PHE A 1093 -9.64 24.83 -29.92
CA PHE A 1093 -10.40 25.24 -31.10
C PHE A 1093 -10.35 24.16 -32.20
N ALA A 1094 -9.17 23.64 -32.53
CA ALA A 1094 -9.00 22.55 -33.48
C ALA A 1094 -9.77 21.28 -33.04
N THR A 1095 -9.73 20.94 -31.75
CA THR A 1095 -10.51 19.82 -31.18
C THR A 1095 -12.02 20.07 -31.28
N SER A 1096 -12.47 21.31 -31.06
CA SER A 1096 -13.88 21.69 -31.22
C SER A 1096 -14.34 21.64 -32.69
N VAL A 1097 -13.47 22.04 -33.63
CA VAL A 1097 -13.73 21.93 -35.08
C VAL A 1097 -13.76 20.47 -35.51
N LEU A 1098 -12.77 19.66 -35.10
CA LEU A 1098 -12.74 18.22 -35.35
C LEU A 1098 -14.01 17.53 -34.82
N ARG A 1099 -14.41 17.81 -33.58
CA ARG A 1099 -15.67 17.30 -33.02
C ARG A 1099 -16.89 17.74 -33.85
N ARG A 1100 -16.91 18.97 -34.34
CA ARG A 1100 -18.04 19.48 -35.15
C ARG A 1100 -18.06 18.88 -36.56
N VAL A 1101 -16.93 18.45 -37.10
CA VAL A 1101 -16.80 17.78 -38.41
C VAL A 1101 -17.07 16.27 -38.32
N PHE A 1102 -16.64 15.61 -37.24
CA PHE A 1102 -16.78 14.15 -37.06
C PHE A 1102 -18.03 13.68 -36.30
N VAL A 1103 -18.84 14.60 -35.75
CA VAL A 1103 -20.09 14.27 -35.01
C VAL A 1103 -21.34 14.79 -35.75
N GLN A 1104 -21.24 15.01 -37.06
CA GLN A 1104 -22.40 15.15 -37.94
C GLN A 1104 -22.65 13.84 -38.69
N ASP A 1105 -23.46 12.97 -38.08
CA ASP A 1105 -24.60 12.26 -38.71
C ASP A 1105 -24.89 10.92 -38.01
N THR A 1106 -25.91 10.91 -37.14
CA THR A 1106 -26.68 9.70 -36.77
C THR A 1106 -27.99 10.08 -36.06
N SER A 1107 -28.89 10.75 -36.78
CA SER A 1107 -30.27 10.97 -36.34
C SER A 1107 -31.19 9.93 -36.99
N PRO A 1108 -31.66 8.89 -36.28
CA PRO A 1108 -32.58 7.91 -36.83
C PRO A 1108 -33.97 8.53 -37.04
N SER A 1109 -34.51 8.45 -38.25
CA SER A 1109 -35.86 8.88 -38.58
C SER A 1109 -36.89 7.81 -38.22
N PHE A 1110 -37.94 8.20 -37.50
CA PHE A 1110 -39.14 7.38 -37.35
C PHE A 1110 -40.40 8.20 -37.63
N SER A 1111 -41.15 7.70 -38.62
CA SER A 1111 -42.52 8.10 -38.98
C SER A 1111 -43.33 6.80 -39.07
N ALA A 1112 -44.64 6.75 -38.83
CA ALA A 1112 -45.55 7.65 -38.12
C ALA A 1112 -46.89 6.90 -37.97
N THR A 1113 -47.74 7.26 -37.01
CA THR A 1113 -49.18 6.94 -37.08
C THR A 1113 -50.02 7.95 -36.32
N ASN A 1114 -51.08 8.46 -36.95
CA ASN A 1114 -52.02 9.41 -36.36
C ASN A 1114 -53.28 8.69 -35.88
N TYR A 1115 -53.86 9.13 -34.77
CA TYR A 1115 -55.32 9.13 -34.55
C TYR A 1115 -55.71 10.41 -33.77
N PRO A 1116 -56.86 11.06 -34.07
CA PRO A 1116 -57.22 12.36 -33.50
C PRO A 1116 -58.03 12.25 -32.18
N PRO A 1117 -58.12 13.33 -31.38
CA PRO A 1117 -58.91 13.39 -30.14
C PRO A 1117 -60.42 13.56 -30.40
N PRO A 1118 -61.27 13.23 -29.42
CA PRO A 1118 -61.95 14.31 -28.70
C PRO A 1118 -62.17 14.07 -27.18
N GLU A 1119 -62.44 15.19 -26.49
CA GLU A 1119 -63.35 15.38 -25.34
C GLU A 1119 -63.52 14.28 -24.26
N SER A 1120 -63.10 14.59 -23.03
CA SER A 1120 -64.06 14.94 -21.96
C SER A 1120 -63.34 15.60 -20.77
N SER A 1121 -64.08 16.41 -20.01
CA SER A 1121 -63.66 17.06 -18.76
C SER A 1121 -64.54 16.57 -17.59
N VAL A 1122 -64.43 17.21 -16.41
CA VAL A 1122 -65.11 16.85 -15.13
C VAL A 1122 -64.41 15.67 -14.42
N GLU A 1123 -64.13 15.67 -13.11
CA GLU A 1123 -64.68 16.50 -12.01
C GLU A 1123 -63.62 17.06 -11.05
N ALA A 1124 -63.98 18.08 -10.26
CA ALA A 1124 -63.20 18.60 -9.14
C ALA A 1124 -64.11 19.19 -8.04
N THR A 1125 -63.77 19.00 -6.76
CA THR A 1125 -64.32 19.66 -5.54
C THR A 1125 -63.34 19.32 -4.41
N GLU A 1126 -62.46 20.23 -3.95
CA GLU A 1126 -62.66 21.41 -3.07
C GLU A 1126 -62.83 21.11 -1.57
N LEU A 1127 -62.03 21.82 -0.75
CA LEU A 1127 -62.31 22.45 0.56
C LEU A 1127 -60.95 22.92 1.15
N TRP A 1128 -60.69 24.18 1.55
CA TRP A 1128 -61.52 25.41 1.49
C TRP A 1128 -60.62 26.68 1.56
N GLN A 1129 -61.14 27.82 1.11
CA GLN A 1129 -60.64 29.19 1.37
C GLN A 1129 -61.64 29.91 2.33
N PRO A 1130 -61.59 31.24 2.64
CA PRO A 1130 -60.62 32.33 2.37
C PRO A 1130 -60.11 33.00 3.69
N GLN A 1131 -59.25 34.04 3.75
CA GLN A 1131 -59.41 35.50 3.49
C GLN A 1131 -58.10 36.21 3.96
N GLN A 1132 -57.70 37.47 3.66
CA GLN A 1132 -58.17 38.52 2.73
C GLN A 1132 -57.04 39.52 2.38
N ARG A 1133 -57.00 39.95 1.10
CA ARG A 1133 -56.70 41.30 0.52
C ARG A 1133 -55.61 42.28 1.05
N ASP A 1134 -54.80 42.70 0.08
CA ASP A 1134 -54.51 44.09 -0.36
C ASP A 1134 -53.97 45.17 0.61
N LYS A 1135 -52.67 45.51 0.48
CA LYS A 1135 -52.18 46.74 -0.23
C LYS A 1135 -50.67 46.99 -0.12
N SER A 1136 -50.12 47.57 -1.19
CA SER A 1136 -48.83 48.31 -1.23
C SER A 1136 -49.10 49.83 -1.15
N PRO A 1137 -48.10 50.74 -0.98
CA PRO A 1137 -46.66 50.51 -0.76
C PRO A 1137 -46.06 51.36 0.41
N THR A 1138 -44.72 51.43 0.43
CA THR A 1138 -43.76 52.36 1.11
C THR A 1138 -44.17 53.85 1.23
N PRO A 1139 -43.46 54.72 2.04
CA PRO A 1139 -42.20 54.52 2.78
C PRO A 1139 -42.20 55.08 4.24
N SER A 1140 -41.00 55.11 4.87
CA SER A 1140 -40.39 56.28 5.53
C SER A 1140 -39.93 56.11 7.00
N GLU A 1141 -38.62 56.35 7.20
CA GLU A 1141 -37.95 57.01 8.34
C GLU A 1141 -38.15 56.52 9.80
N THR A 1142 -37.26 56.72 10.77
CA THR A 1142 -35.79 56.97 10.91
C THR A 1142 -35.52 56.89 12.45
N THR A 1143 -34.28 57.06 12.92
CA THR A 1143 -33.93 57.61 14.26
C THR A 1143 -33.96 56.70 15.51
N VAL A 1144 -32.75 56.26 15.91
CA VAL A 1144 -32.08 56.64 17.19
C VAL A 1144 -32.18 55.75 18.47
N THR A 1145 -31.20 54.83 18.56
CA THR A 1145 -30.23 54.61 19.69
C THR A 1145 -30.60 53.94 21.03
N LEU A 1146 -29.50 53.56 21.73
CA LEU A 1146 -29.32 53.13 23.13
C LEU A 1146 -29.65 51.65 23.39
N ARG A 1147 -28.68 50.82 23.82
CA ARG A 1147 -28.07 50.69 25.18
C ARG A 1147 -29.14 50.34 26.22
N THR A 1148 -28.99 49.33 27.09
CA THR A 1148 -27.91 48.37 27.43
C THR A 1148 -28.61 47.15 28.08
N GLY A 1149 -28.10 45.93 28.21
CA GLY A 1149 -26.72 45.42 28.28
C GLY A 1149 -26.68 44.30 29.34
N GLY A 1150 -25.69 43.41 29.27
CA GLY A 1150 -25.54 42.24 30.17
C GLY A 1150 -26.52 41.08 29.90
N ALA A 1151 -26.26 39.86 30.36
CA ALA A 1151 -24.99 39.19 30.69
C ALA A 1151 -25.25 37.68 30.87
N SER A 1152 -24.25 36.85 30.54
CA SER A 1152 -24.04 35.48 31.05
C SER A 1152 -25.25 34.54 31.27
N SER A 1153 -25.43 33.60 30.34
CA SER A 1153 -25.42 32.16 30.65
C SER A 1153 -24.85 31.40 29.46
#